data_AF-A0A2H3KQM5-F1
#
_entry.id   AF-A0A2H3KQM5-F1
#
_cell.length_a   1.000
_cell.length_b   1.000
_cell.length_c   1.000
_cell.angle_alpha   90.00
_cell.angle_beta   90.00
_cell.angle_gamma   90.00
#
_symmetry.space_group_name_H-M   'P 1'
#
loop_
_entity.id
_entity.type
_entity.pdbx_description
1 polymer ?
#
loop_
_entity_poly.entity_id
_entity_poly.type
_entity_poly.pdbx_seq_one_letter_code
_entity_poly.pdbx_strand_id
1 'polypeptide(L)'
;MAIAAEFIEETLALYGSTLYQVALVAAGDERQASRLLKALIKDLLADPPDLPVDEPALLARVLIVADREQARSQKQRPLRLPVDLPPLYRSLLGQPLQARMVLTLYLLRGYDGARLATVLGMEPAAAREALIAAARALGPAAGMSLTDRVSSELCAPVRVVLADPSVGSRQTGAVRGHLATCAFCRTFEQTWGKLLPALEAALREALRDQLLPDALAHKLVRIATPPTERHAFNWRASRMVLVPVSVLVLIAILVLPGFLRQPVQVVERTASEPVDAQALISRAIERYTTPQQQNGVWYARYETLWYFSDSLVAPMRAEMWLDPRLPARHRLQLSHRDGGAPYELQIGDGARRLSYAIDSAYVPSLYGSLVSGWSEEYPILLDQDVDAAGQVRARDERLLTGPWLIPLHYLRQAQTAPDLRLLGRQQDGGRMVQIVSFSGTSPLGLPPADDAESARQVVILLAFDLQHGLLRSATELLGPAGGTQTSRVTWKLLDEGFILNAEQIRAAFAIERAWTGIGEFSEAPRFASADPALPLILERIVTDPDRMLTIATPPWLPTSPPAADRALLLWLTGTDLIDMPIALIYLGEAQRLMLLFGYDETPTGEDEVTVGPWQVTLQPGLNQRYRVALRRDPDPVSDAEATNAAIPPNLVDPTAFMLIEATGFTRAELLALIATLRPFDAEQLANQRHLFAGPDFGSPEAHGSGPATPLLRQP
;
A
#
# COMPACT_ATOMS: atom_id res chain seq x y z
N MET A 1 30.31 -41.32 -25.70
CA MET A 1 31.35 -40.28 -25.91
C MET A 1 30.92 -39.21 -26.90
N ALA A 2 30.33 -39.53 -28.07
CA ALA A 2 29.64 -38.53 -28.90
C ALA A 2 28.53 -37.79 -28.13
N ILE A 3 27.77 -38.55 -27.32
CA ILE A 3 26.74 -38.06 -26.38
C ILE A 3 27.29 -36.98 -25.41
N ALA A 4 28.58 -37.06 -25.03
CA ALA A 4 29.16 -36.10 -24.09
C ALA A 4 29.55 -34.77 -24.75
N ALA A 5 29.92 -34.78 -26.04
CA ALA A 5 30.16 -33.56 -26.79
C ALA A 5 28.84 -32.86 -27.15
N GLU A 6 27.83 -33.64 -27.55
CA GLU A 6 26.47 -33.17 -27.85
C GLU A 6 25.79 -32.56 -26.61
N PHE A 7 25.89 -33.20 -25.45
CA PHE A 7 25.42 -32.65 -24.17
C PHE A 7 26.04 -31.30 -23.81
N ILE A 8 27.36 -31.16 -23.99
CA ILE A 8 28.07 -29.91 -23.70
C ILE A 8 27.71 -28.83 -24.73
N GLU A 9 27.51 -29.20 -25.99
CA GLU A 9 27.06 -28.28 -27.04
C GLU A 9 25.66 -27.75 -26.75
N GLU A 10 24.72 -28.61 -26.36
CA GLU A 10 23.36 -28.22 -25.96
C GLU A 10 23.36 -27.32 -24.70
N THR A 11 24.15 -27.69 -23.68
CA THR A 11 24.30 -26.90 -22.45
C THR A 11 24.87 -25.51 -22.72
N LEU A 12 25.86 -25.41 -23.60
CA LEU A 12 26.46 -24.12 -23.99
C LEU A 12 25.51 -23.29 -24.86
N ALA A 13 24.69 -23.93 -25.71
CA ALA A 13 23.68 -23.24 -26.50
C ALA A 13 22.59 -22.60 -25.60
N LEU A 14 22.15 -23.30 -24.56
CA LEU A 14 21.10 -22.83 -23.66
C LEU A 14 21.61 -21.86 -22.58
N TYR A 15 22.76 -22.17 -21.96
CA TYR A 15 23.24 -21.47 -20.76
C TYR A 15 24.64 -20.88 -20.89
N GLY A 16 25.31 -21.01 -22.04
CA GLY A 16 26.73 -20.68 -22.19
C GLY A 16 27.09 -19.24 -21.81
N SER A 17 26.29 -18.27 -22.24
CA SER A 17 26.49 -16.85 -21.89
C SER A 17 26.26 -16.60 -20.39
N THR A 18 25.24 -17.20 -19.78
CA THR A 18 24.97 -17.09 -18.34
C THR A 18 26.13 -17.67 -17.52
N LEU A 19 26.58 -18.88 -17.87
CA LEU A 19 27.72 -19.54 -17.21
C LEU A 19 28.99 -18.71 -17.36
N TYR A 20 29.21 -18.10 -18.53
CA TYR A 20 30.36 -17.24 -18.77
C TYR A 20 30.33 -15.97 -17.93
N GLN A 21 29.19 -15.28 -17.84
CA GLN A 21 29.05 -14.07 -17.03
C GLN A 21 29.26 -14.36 -15.53
N VAL A 22 28.69 -15.46 -15.02
CA VAL A 22 28.89 -15.87 -13.63
C VAL A 22 30.36 -16.26 -13.38
N ALA A 23 30.97 -17.01 -14.31
CA ALA A 23 32.40 -17.33 -14.24
C ALA A 23 33.28 -16.07 -14.27
N LEU A 24 32.89 -15.03 -15.02
CA LEU A 24 33.59 -13.76 -15.10
C LEU A 24 33.56 -13.02 -13.76
N VAL A 25 32.40 -12.97 -13.09
CA VAL A 25 32.30 -12.35 -11.76
C VAL A 25 33.02 -13.19 -10.68
N ALA A 26 32.94 -14.52 -10.77
CA ALA A 26 33.60 -15.43 -9.84
C ALA A 26 35.13 -15.36 -9.94
N ALA A 27 35.66 -15.25 -11.16
CA ALA A 27 37.09 -15.31 -11.44
C ALA A 27 37.76 -13.93 -11.58
N GLY A 28 37.00 -12.88 -11.86
CA GLY A 28 37.43 -11.47 -11.92
C GLY A 28 38.20 -11.04 -13.17
N ASP A 29 38.51 -11.97 -14.09
CA ASP A 29 39.03 -11.67 -15.42
C ASP A 29 38.67 -12.78 -16.43
N GLU A 30 38.69 -12.45 -17.73
CA GLU A 30 38.30 -13.35 -18.82
C GLU A 30 39.15 -14.63 -18.90
N ARG A 31 40.44 -14.55 -18.54
CA ARG A 31 41.37 -15.69 -18.63
C ARG A 31 41.07 -16.71 -17.55
N GLN A 32 40.79 -16.25 -16.34
CA GLN A 32 40.40 -17.09 -15.21
C GLN A 32 38.98 -17.60 -15.38
N ALA A 33 38.05 -16.79 -15.89
CA ALA A 33 36.69 -17.23 -16.25
C ALA A 33 36.74 -18.37 -17.28
N SER A 34 37.56 -18.22 -18.31
CA SER A 34 37.82 -19.27 -19.29
C SER A 34 38.39 -20.54 -18.64
N ARG A 35 39.32 -20.43 -17.69
CA ARG A 35 39.87 -21.60 -16.98
C ARG A 35 38.81 -22.29 -16.12
N LEU A 36 37.99 -21.50 -15.44
CA LEU A 36 36.91 -21.98 -14.59
C LEU A 36 35.87 -22.74 -15.42
N LEU A 37 35.43 -22.20 -16.54
CA LEU A 37 34.54 -22.93 -17.46
C LEU A 37 35.19 -24.21 -17.98
N LYS A 38 36.47 -24.21 -18.34
CA LYS A 38 37.16 -25.44 -18.75
C LYS A 38 37.22 -26.49 -17.64
N ALA A 39 37.41 -26.06 -16.39
CA ALA A 39 37.38 -26.95 -15.24
C ALA A 39 35.96 -27.48 -14.97
N LEU A 40 34.94 -26.65 -15.16
CA LEU A 40 33.53 -27.05 -15.12
C LEU A 40 33.22 -28.12 -16.16
N ILE A 41 33.59 -27.92 -17.44
CA ILE A 41 33.37 -28.93 -18.48
C ILE A 41 34.06 -30.25 -18.12
N LYS A 42 35.28 -30.21 -17.57
CA LYS A 42 35.97 -31.42 -17.09
C LYS A 42 35.25 -32.09 -15.92
N ASP A 43 34.70 -31.31 -14.99
CA ASP A 43 33.92 -31.79 -13.84
C ASP A 43 32.61 -32.46 -14.33
N LEU A 44 31.89 -31.83 -15.25
CA LEU A 44 30.67 -32.38 -15.88
C LEU A 44 30.95 -33.66 -16.70
N LEU A 45 32.12 -33.75 -17.35
CA LEU A 45 32.52 -34.97 -18.07
C LEU A 45 32.89 -36.11 -17.13
N ALA A 46 33.40 -35.79 -15.93
CA ALA A 46 33.77 -36.78 -14.91
C ALA A 46 32.54 -37.28 -14.13
N ASP A 47 31.56 -36.40 -13.90
CA ASP A 47 30.32 -36.66 -13.17
C ASP A 47 29.14 -35.95 -13.86
N PRO A 48 28.50 -36.60 -14.86
CA PRO A 48 27.43 -35.98 -15.64
C PRO A 48 26.13 -35.84 -14.82
N PRO A 49 25.40 -34.71 -14.92
CA PRO A 49 24.15 -34.53 -14.20
C PRO A 49 22.99 -35.36 -14.80
N ASP A 50 21.98 -35.64 -13.98
CA ASP A 50 20.72 -36.23 -14.45
C ASP A 50 19.99 -35.24 -15.39
N LEU A 51 19.42 -35.76 -16.49
CA LEU A 51 18.66 -34.97 -17.46
C LEU A 51 17.19 -34.84 -17.02
N PRO A 52 16.52 -33.68 -17.18
CA PRO A 52 17.00 -32.44 -17.82
C PRO A 52 17.85 -31.55 -16.91
N VAL A 53 18.76 -30.79 -17.51
CA VAL A 53 19.71 -29.94 -16.78
C VAL A 53 19.03 -28.67 -16.27
N ASP A 54 19.05 -28.47 -14.96
CA ASP A 54 18.54 -27.26 -14.31
C ASP A 54 19.66 -26.19 -14.16
N GLU A 55 19.34 -24.93 -14.47
CA GLU A 55 20.30 -23.81 -14.45
C GLU A 55 20.93 -23.60 -13.05
N PRO A 56 20.17 -23.55 -11.94
CA PRO A 56 20.71 -23.49 -10.58
C PRO A 56 21.72 -24.60 -10.27
N ALA A 57 21.50 -25.83 -10.77
CA ALA A 57 22.40 -26.96 -10.53
C ALA A 57 23.75 -26.75 -11.25
N LEU A 58 23.73 -26.24 -12.48
CA LEU A 58 24.96 -25.86 -13.19
C LEU A 58 25.69 -24.70 -12.50
N LEU A 59 24.96 -23.69 -12.03
CA LEU A 59 25.54 -22.56 -11.31
C LEU A 59 26.16 -23.00 -9.99
N ALA A 60 25.53 -23.92 -9.25
CA ALA A 60 26.12 -24.50 -8.04
C ALA A 60 27.46 -25.20 -8.34
N ARG A 61 27.53 -25.97 -9.44
CA ARG A 61 28.78 -26.60 -9.89
C ARG A 61 29.85 -25.59 -10.28
N VAL A 62 29.49 -24.47 -10.94
CA VAL A 62 30.41 -23.36 -11.22
C VAL A 62 31.05 -22.86 -9.93
N LEU A 63 30.27 -22.70 -8.85
CA LEU A 63 30.77 -22.22 -7.56
C LEU A 63 31.71 -23.21 -6.88
N ILE A 64 31.38 -24.50 -6.89
CA ILE A 64 32.24 -25.56 -6.34
C ILE A 64 33.59 -25.56 -7.06
N VAL A 65 33.58 -25.47 -8.39
CA VAL A 65 34.80 -25.40 -9.20
C VAL A 65 35.57 -24.11 -8.93
N ALA A 66 34.88 -22.98 -8.79
CA ALA A 66 35.48 -21.68 -8.46
C ALA A 66 36.23 -21.72 -7.12
N ASP A 67 35.61 -22.30 -6.09
CA ASP A 67 36.19 -22.39 -4.74
C ASP A 67 37.46 -23.26 -4.72
N ARG A 68 37.40 -24.42 -5.40
CA ARG A 68 38.57 -25.30 -5.58
C ARG A 68 39.72 -24.59 -6.30
N GLU A 69 39.43 -23.83 -7.37
CA GLU A 69 40.45 -23.10 -8.13
C GLU A 69 40.99 -21.88 -7.36
N GLN A 70 40.16 -21.21 -6.55
CA GLN A 70 40.59 -20.11 -5.68
C GLN A 70 41.48 -20.60 -4.54
N ALA A 71 41.15 -21.74 -3.90
CA ALA A 71 42.00 -22.38 -2.89
C ALA A 71 43.38 -22.78 -3.44
N ARG A 72 43.43 -23.22 -4.70
CA ARG A 72 44.70 -23.50 -5.41
C ARG A 72 45.47 -22.21 -5.73
N SER A 73 44.77 -21.15 -6.12
CA SER A 73 45.36 -19.88 -6.56
C SER A 73 45.78 -18.95 -5.41
N GLN A 74 45.19 -19.05 -4.22
CA GLN A 74 45.61 -18.26 -3.04
C GLN A 74 47.08 -18.51 -2.64
N LYS A 75 47.65 -19.67 -3.00
CA LYS A 75 49.09 -19.93 -2.87
C LYS A 75 49.95 -19.14 -3.88
N GLN A 76 49.34 -18.46 -4.84
CA GLN A 76 49.98 -17.80 -5.99
C GLN A 76 49.35 -16.43 -6.30
N ARG A 77 49.71 -15.41 -5.50
CA ARG A 77 49.46 -13.96 -5.68
C ARG A 77 47.98 -13.46 -5.64
N PRO A 78 47.75 -12.24 -5.13
CA PRO A 78 46.43 -11.60 -5.14
C PRO A 78 45.98 -11.22 -6.56
N LEU A 79 44.66 -11.26 -6.78
CA LEU A 79 44.01 -10.85 -8.03
C LEU A 79 44.39 -9.40 -8.38
N ARG A 80 44.89 -9.16 -9.59
CA ARG A 80 45.10 -7.80 -10.10
C ARG A 80 43.89 -7.41 -10.93
N LEU A 81 43.05 -6.54 -10.37
CA LEU A 81 41.88 -6.03 -11.05
C LEU A 81 42.29 -5.01 -12.14
N PRO A 82 41.71 -5.08 -13.35
CA PRO A 82 41.92 -4.06 -14.38
C PRO A 82 41.51 -2.68 -13.86
N VAL A 83 42.25 -1.63 -14.28
CA VAL A 83 42.01 -0.26 -13.83
C VAL A 83 40.79 0.36 -14.52
N ASP A 84 40.47 -0.12 -15.72
CA ASP A 84 39.44 0.45 -16.60
C ASP A 84 38.01 -0.03 -16.29
N LEU A 85 37.84 -0.83 -15.22
CA LEU A 85 36.52 -1.29 -14.80
C LEU A 85 35.75 -0.17 -14.07
N PRO A 86 34.42 -0.11 -14.24
CA PRO A 86 33.57 0.79 -13.45
C PRO A 86 33.86 0.65 -11.94
N PRO A 87 33.94 1.76 -11.17
CA PRO A 87 34.36 1.73 -9.76
C PRO A 87 33.55 0.77 -8.88
N LEU A 88 32.24 0.71 -9.11
CA LEU A 88 31.33 -0.20 -8.42
C LEU A 88 31.63 -1.67 -8.75
N TYR A 89 31.80 -2.00 -10.03
CA TYR A 89 32.11 -3.35 -10.46
C TYR A 89 33.49 -3.82 -9.95
N ARG A 90 34.48 -2.92 -9.96
CA ARG A 90 35.79 -3.18 -9.36
C ARG A 90 35.69 -3.47 -7.85
N SER A 91 34.84 -2.72 -7.14
CA SER A 91 34.63 -2.90 -5.70
C SER A 91 33.94 -4.23 -5.39
N LEU A 92 32.99 -4.66 -6.24
CA LEU A 92 32.39 -5.99 -6.21
C LEU A 92 33.46 -7.08 -6.36
N LEU A 93 34.32 -6.98 -7.38
CA LEU A 93 35.36 -7.99 -7.62
C LEU A 93 36.39 -8.08 -6.47
N GLY A 94 36.50 -7.06 -5.64
CA GLY A 94 37.32 -7.07 -4.41
C GLY A 94 36.68 -7.84 -3.24
N GLN A 95 35.40 -8.21 -3.31
CA GLN A 95 34.70 -8.92 -2.26
C GLN A 95 34.99 -10.45 -2.26
N PRO A 96 34.77 -11.16 -1.14
CA PRO A 96 34.81 -12.61 -1.11
C PRO A 96 33.91 -13.25 -2.17
N LEU A 97 34.25 -14.46 -2.64
CA LEU A 97 33.49 -15.17 -3.68
C LEU A 97 31.99 -15.27 -3.34
N GLN A 98 31.65 -15.69 -2.13
CA GLN A 98 30.26 -15.80 -1.69
C GLN A 98 29.50 -14.47 -1.82
N ALA A 99 30.08 -13.36 -1.35
CA ALA A 99 29.46 -12.03 -1.45
C ALA A 99 29.26 -11.59 -2.91
N ARG A 100 30.22 -11.90 -3.79
CA ARG A 100 30.09 -11.63 -5.23
C ARG A 100 28.95 -12.42 -5.86
N MET A 101 28.83 -13.69 -5.51
CA MET A 101 27.87 -14.61 -6.11
C MET A 101 26.45 -14.34 -5.62
N VAL A 102 26.26 -14.08 -4.33
CA VAL A 102 24.95 -13.70 -3.77
C VAL A 102 24.36 -12.49 -4.51
N LEU A 103 25.14 -11.42 -4.67
CA LEU A 103 24.69 -10.21 -5.37
C LEU A 103 24.43 -10.44 -6.86
N THR A 104 25.31 -11.20 -7.52
CA THR A 104 25.19 -11.47 -8.96
C THR A 104 23.94 -12.28 -9.28
N LEU A 105 23.68 -13.34 -8.50
CA LEU A 105 22.51 -14.20 -8.67
C LEU A 105 21.21 -13.46 -8.33
N TYR A 106 21.21 -12.67 -7.25
CA TYR A 106 20.05 -11.88 -6.87
C TYR A 106 19.72 -10.80 -7.93
N LEU A 107 20.69 -9.96 -8.31
CA LEU A 107 20.44 -8.80 -9.16
C LEU A 107 20.30 -9.12 -10.66
N LEU A 108 21.02 -10.12 -11.17
CA LEU A 108 21.01 -10.45 -12.60
C LEU A 108 20.08 -11.61 -12.95
N ARG A 109 19.81 -12.52 -12.01
CA ARG A 109 18.95 -13.69 -12.23
C ARG A 109 17.62 -13.61 -11.48
N GLY A 110 17.42 -12.61 -10.61
CA GLY A 110 16.18 -12.45 -9.84
C GLY A 110 15.94 -13.58 -8.85
N TYR A 111 17.01 -14.20 -8.33
CA TYR A 111 16.88 -15.32 -7.38
C TYR A 111 16.44 -14.80 -6.02
N ASP A 112 15.36 -15.38 -5.49
CA ASP A 112 14.92 -15.19 -4.10
C ASP A 112 15.87 -15.85 -3.10
N GLY A 113 15.65 -15.61 -1.79
CA GLY A 113 16.49 -16.18 -0.74
C GLY A 113 16.57 -17.71 -0.74
N ALA A 114 15.52 -18.41 -1.17
CA ALA A 114 15.50 -19.87 -1.21
C ALA A 114 16.37 -20.41 -2.37
N ARG A 115 16.27 -19.83 -3.57
CA ARG A 115 17.11 -20.21 -4.71
C ARG A 115 18.58 -19.87 -4.49
N LEU A 116 18.86 -18.72 -3.85
CA LEU A 116 20.22 -18.37 -3.42
C LEU A 116 20.79 -19.43 -2.48
N ALA A 117 20.01 -19.87 -1.49
CA ALA A 117 20.40 -20.89 -0.52
C ALA A 117 20.81 -22.20 -1.20
N THR A 118 19.99 -22.68 -2.16
CA THR A 118 20.25 -23.89 -2.94
C THR A 118 21.55 -23.79 -3.73
N VAL A 119 21.78 -22.69 -4.45
CA VAL A 119 22.97 -22.54 -5.30
C VAL A 119 24.25 -22.36 -4.47
N LEU A 120 24.17 -21.66 -3.34
CA LEU A 120 25.31 -21.38 -2.48
C LEU A 120 25.62 -22.51 -1.49
N GLY A 121 24.71 -23.48 -1.34
CA GLY A 121 24.83 -24.55 -0.34
C GLY A 121 24.76 -24.02 1.10
N MET A 122 23.89 -23.05 1.35
CA MET A 122 23.73 -22.37 2.64
C MET A 122 22.28 -22.46 3.14
N GLU A 123 22.06 -22.21 4.43
CA GLU A 123 20.71 -22.01 4.96
C GLU A 123 20.07 -20.73 4.40
N PRO A 124 18.75 -20.69 4.12
CA PRO A 124 18.08 -19.50 3.57
C PRO A 124 18.27 -18.23 4.40
N ALA A 125 18.30 -18.34 5.72
CA ALA A 125 18.60 -17.21 6.60
C ALA A 125 20.02 -16.67 6.39
N ALA A 126 21.02 -17.56 6.28
CA ALA A 126 22.40 -17.20 6.07
C ALA A 126 22.64 -16.60 4.67
N ALA A 127 21.95 -17.08 3.64
CA ALA A 127 22.00 -16.50 2.30
C ALA A 127 21.48 -15.05 2.27
N ARG A 128 20.40 -14.76 3.00
CA ARG A 128 19.85 -13.40 3.15
C ARG A 128 20.78 -12.47 3.92
N GLU A 129 21.34 -12.94 5.03
CA GLU A 129 22.33 -12.17 5.78
C GLU A 129 23.57 -11.86 4.93
N ALA A 130 24.03 -12.83 4.13
CA ALA A 130 25.11 -12.63 3.19
C ALA A 130 24.76 -11.58 2.12
N LEU A 131 23.51 -11.54 1.64
CA LEU A 131 23.04 -10.51 0.69
C LEU A 131 23.11 -9.11 1.30
N ILE A 132 22.55 -8.93 2.51
CA ILE A 132 22.58 -7.65 3.22
C ILE A 132 24.03 -7.22 3.51
N ALA A 133 24.87 -8.16 3.96
CA ALA A 133 26.28 -7.90 4.24
C ALA A 133 27.06 -7.50 2.98
N ALA A 134 26.84 -8.19 1.86
CA ALA A 134 27.49 -7.90 0.59
C ALA A 134 27.07 -6.54 0.03
N ALA A 135 25.78 -6.21 0.05
CA ALA A 135 25.27 -4.90 -0.34
C ALA A 135 25.84 -3.80 0.56
N ARG A 136 25.86 -4.01 1.88
CA ARG A 136 26.46 -3.07 2.85
C ARG A 136 27.92 -2.78 2.54
N ALA A 137 28.71 -3.83 2.26
CA ALA A 137 30.13 -3.68 1.94
C ALA A 137 30.38 -2.87 0.66
N LEU A 138 29.43 -2.88 -0.29
CA LEU A 138 29.53 -2.12 -1.54
C LEU A 138 28.90 -0.73 -1.49
N GLY A 139 28.05 -0.45 -0.50
CA GLY A 139 27.43 0.86 -0.29
C GLY A 139 28.41 2.03 -0.47
N PRO A 140 29.57 2.05 0.22
CA PRO A 140 30.52 3.16 0.12
C PRO A 140 31.03 3.43 -1.30
N ALA A 141 31.19 2.39 -2.11
CA ALA A 141 31.59 2.54 -3.51
C ALA A 141 30.48 3.14 -4.39
N ALA A 142 29.22 3.06 -3.96
CA ALA A 142 28.06 3.71 -4.56
C ALA A 142 27.82 5.14 -4.04
N GLY A 143 28.64 5.62 -3.09
CA GLY A 143 28.38 6.87 -2.37
C GLY A 143 27.19 6.78 -1.42
N MET A 144 26.80 5.57 -1.01
CA MET A 144 25.66 5.31 -0.13
C MET A 144 26.13 4.57 1.14
N SER A 145 25.40 4.68 2.24
CA SER A 145 25.72 3.91 3.46
C SER A 145 24.45 3.37 4.08
N LEU A 146 24.34 2.05 4.18
CA LEU A 146 23.27 1.43 4.94
C LEU A 146 23.46 1.75 6.42
N THR A 147 22.42 2.21 7.09
CA THR A 147 22.49 2.54 8.51
C THR A 147 22.51 1.29 9.38
N ASP A 148 23.45 1.24 10.33
CA ASP A 148 23.54 0.17 11.32
C ASP A 148 22.83 0.53 12.63
N ARG A 149 22.34 1.77 12.76
CA ARG A 149 21.59 2.20 13.95
C ARG A 149 20.27 1.45 14.05
N VAL A 150 19.95 0.94 15.22
CA VAL A 150 18.68 0.25 15.52
C VAL A 150 17.93 1.03 16.60
N SER A 151 16.59 1.09 16.50
CA SER A 151 15.74 1.71 17.51
C SER A 151 15.01 0.70 18.39
N SER A 152 14.83 -0.54 17.91
CA SER A 152 14.24 -1.64 18.66
C SER A 152 14.68 -2.99 18.10
N GLU A 153 14.37 -4.07 18.82
CA GLU A 153 14.65 -5.45 18.38
C GLU A 153 13.92 -5.82 17.08
N LEU A 154 12.82 -5.13 16.76
CA LEU A 154 12.08 -5.29 15.51
C LEU A 154 12.84 -4.76 14.28
N CYS A 155 13.89 -3.94 14.46
CA CYS A 155 14.67 -3.44 13.31
C CYS A 155 15.32 -4.55 12.49
N ALA A 156 15.79 -5.62 13.15
CA ALA A 156 16.46 -6.73 12.48
C ALA A 156 15.50 -7.53 11.56
N PRO A 157 14.36 -8.07 12.05
CA PRO A 157 13.43 -8.80 11.20
C PRO A 157 12.82 -7.90 10.10
N VAL A 158 12.57 -6.62 10.37
CA VAL A 158 12.08 -5.67 9.36
C VAL A 158 13.07 -5.49 8.21
N ARG A 159 14.37 -5.33 8.51
CA ARG A 159 15.40 -5.22 7.47
C ARG A 159 15.55 -6.50 6.64
N VAL A 160 15.32 -7.66 7.24
CA VAL A 160 15.31 -8.93 6.51
C VAL A 160 14.14 -8.99 5.53
N VAL A 161 12.93 -8.61 5.95
CA VAL A 161 11.76 -8.54 5.05
C VAL A 161 11.96 -7.52 3.93
N LEU A 162 12.57 -6.36 4.23
CA LEU A 162 12.90 -5.36 3.21
C LEU A 162 13.93 -5.84 2.18
N ALA A 163 14.85 -6.71 2.59
CA ALA A 163 15.86 -7.28 1.71
C ALA A 163 15.32 -8.44 0.85
N ASP A 164 14.37 -9.21 1.40
CA ASP A 164 13.73 -10.34 0.73
C ASP A 164 12.21 -10.35 1.00
N PRO A 165 11.41 -9.75 0.11
CA PRO A 165 9.96 -9.65 0.27
C PRO A 165 9.25 -11.01 0.33
N SER A 166 9.86 -12.08 -0.20
CA SER A 166 9.28 -13.43 -0.22
C SER A 166 9.09 -14.03 1.18
N VAL A 167 9.78 -13.49 2.19
CA VAL A 167 9.74 -13.96 3.58
C VAL A 167 8.58 -13.33 4.38
N GLY A 168 8.01 -12.23 3.89
CA GLY A 168 7.25 -11.28 4.71
C GLY A 168 5.76 -11.14 4.43
N SER A 169 5.13 -11.97 3.59
CA SER A 169 3.72 -11.76 3.20
C SER A 169 2.77 -11.66 4.39
N ARG A 170 3.02 -12.41 5.48
CA ARG A 170 2.24 -12.38 6.74
C ARG A 170 2.67 -11.31 7.75
N GLN A 171 3.79 -10.61 7.54
CA GLN A 171 4.36 -9.62 8.48
C GLN A 171 4.38 -8.20 7.91
N THR A 172 3.80 -7.99 6.72
CA THR A 172 3.70 -6.69 6.04
C THR A 172 3.11 -5.61 6.93
N GLY A 173 2.08 -5.91 7.73
CA GLY A 173 1.51 -4.96 8.70
C GLY A 173 2.51 -4.51 9.77
N ALA A 174 3.18 -5.45 10.45
CA ALA A 174 4.18 -5.14 11.48
C ALA A 174 5.41 -4.42 10.91
N VAL A 175 5.83 -4.79 9.70
CA VAL A 175 6.93 -4.15 8.95
C VAL A 175 6.55 -2.72 8.60
N ARG A 176 5.36 -2.48 8.04
CA ARG A 176 4.85 -1.14 7.71
C ARG A 176 4.67 -0.29 8.98
N GLY A 177 4.11 -0.82 10.06
CA GLY A 177 3.97 -0.13 11.35
C GLY A 177 5.31 0.23 11.99
N HIS A 178 6.31 -0.66 11.89
CA HIS A 178 7.66 -0.35 12.35
C HIS A 178 8.35 0.69 11.45
N LEU A 179 8.16 0.65 10.13
CA LEU A 179 8.68 1.69 9.23
C LEU A 179 8.00 3.04 9.46
N ALA A 180 6.74 3.07 9.89
CA ALA A 180 6.06 4.30 10.28
C ALA A 180 6.69 4.98 11.53
N THR A 181 7.28 4.19 12.42
CA THR A 181 7.83 4.69 13.70
C THR A 181 9.37 4.79 13.72
N CYS A 182 10.09 3.95 12.97
CA CYS A 182 11.55 3.87 12.98
C CYS A 182 12.19 4.62 11.80
N ALA A 183 12.76 5.79 12.07
CA ALA A 183 13.51 6.57 11.08
C ALA A 183 14.74 5.83 10.51
N PHE A 184 15.38 4.95 11.28
CA PHE A 184 16.55 4.18 10.81
C PHE A 184 16.16 3.08 9.83
N CYS A 185 15.03 2.40 10.04
CA CYS A 185 14.53 1.40 9.09
C CYS A 185 14.04 2.05 7.79
N ARG A 186 13.43 3.25 7.84
CA ARG A 186 13.13 4.04 6.62
C ARG A 186 14.38 4.46 5.87
N THR A 187 15.40 4.92 6.60
CA THR A 187 16.68 5.30 5.97
C THR A 187 17.33 4.08 5.32
N PHE A 188 17.26 2.92 5.98
CA PHE A 188 17.71 1.65 5.42
C PHE A 188 16.94 1.33 4.13
N GLU A 189 15.60 1.33 4.16
CA GLU A 189 14.73 1.06 2.99
C GLU A 189 15.05 1.98 1.81
N GLN A 190 15.09 3.29 2.02
CA GLN A 190 15.39 4.27 0.97
C GLN A 190 16.79 4.07 0.39
N THR A 191 17.77 3.76 1.24
CA THR A 191 19.15 3.52 0.80
C THR A 191 19.24 2.19 0.06
N TRP A 192 18.55 1.16 0.55
CA TRP A 192 18.47 -0.17 -0.04
C TRP A 192 17.84 -0.11 -1.44
N GLY A 193 16.71 0.58 -1.57
CA GLY A 193 16.01 0.78 -2.85
C GLY A 193 16.76 1.64 -3.86
N LYS A 194 17.77 2.42 -3.44
CA LYS A 194 18.69 3.13 -4.35
C LYS A 194 19.95 2.33 -4.66
N LEU A 195 20.46 1.61 -3.66
CA LEU A 195 21.70 0.85 -3.74
C LEU A 195 21.56 -0.34 -4.67
N LEU A 196 20.49 -1.14 -4.54
CA LEU A 196 20.30 -2.33 -5.38
C LEU A 196 20.20 -1.97 -6.88
N PRO A 197 19.37 -1.00 -7.33
CA PRO A 197 19.36 -0.60 -8.73
C PRO A 197 20.69 -0.03 -9.22
N ALA A 198 21.43 0.69 -8.37
CA ALA A 198 22.76 1.20 -8.74
C ALA A 198 23.78 0.06 -8.93
N LEU A 199 23.75 -0.96 -8.06
CA LEU A 199 24.58 -2.16 -8.19
C LEU A 199 24.19 -2.99 -9.39
N GLU A 200 22.89 -3.15 -9.65
CA GLU A 200 22.33 -3.86 -10.80
C GLU A 200 22.70 -3.18 -12.10
N ALA A 201 22.57 -1.85 -12.19
CA ALA A 201 22.97 -1.07 -13.35
C ALA A 201 24.47 -1.20 -13.61
N ALA A 202 25.31 -1.12 -12.57
CA ALA A 202 26.76 -1.29 -12.71
C ALA A 202 27.15 -2.70 -13.15
N LEU A 203 26.48 -3.73 -12.64
CA LEU A 203 26.66 -5.13 -13.04
C LEU A 203 26.21 -5.36 -14.48
N ARG A 204 25.02 -4.90 -14.86
CA ARG A 204 24.50 -5.03 -16.22
C ARG A 204 25.38 -4.30 -17.22
N GLU A 205 25.81 -3.08 -16.92
CA GLU A 205 26.69 -2.32 -17.81
C GLU A 205 28.04 -3.02 -17.99
N ALA A 206 28.64 -3.54 -16.91
CA ALA A 206 29.90 -4.28 -16.98
C ALA A 206 29.79 -5.62 -17.74
N LEU A 207 28.60 -6.22 -17.79
CA LEU A 207 28.36 -7.55 -18.36
C LEU A 207 27.56 -7.54 -19.67
N ARG A 208 27.04 -6.39 -20.12
CA ARG A 208 26.14 -6.27 -21.28
C ARG A 208 26.74 -6.88 -22.54
N ASP A 209 28.01 -6.57 -22.81
CA ASP A 209 28.72 -7.03 -24.02
C ASP A 209 29.57 -8.28 -23.76
N GLN A 210 29.48 -8.86 -22.55
CA GLN A 210 30.25 -10.03 -22.14
C GLN A 210 29.47 -11.32 -22.44
N LEU A 211 29.29 -11.60 -23.73
CA LEU A 211 28.76 -12.88 -24.21
C LEU A 211 29.86 -13.94 -24.26
N LEU A 212 29.48 -15.22 -24.24
CA LEU A 212 30.44 -16.31 -24.41
C LEU A 212 31.13 -16.16 -25.78
N PRO A 213 32.46 -15.91 -25.85
CA PRO A 213 33.11 -15.73 -27.14
C PRO A 213 33.07 -17.03 -27.95
N ASP A 214 32.75 -16.97 -29.25
CA ASP A 214 32.67 -18.16 -30.11
C ASP A 214 33.96 -18.98 -30.07
N ALA A 215 35.11 -18.30 -30.05
CA ALA A 215 36.41 -18.94 -29.95
C ALA A 215 36.60 -19.70 -28.61
N LEU A 216 35.92 -19.29 -27.53
CA LEU A 216 35.89 -20.01 -26.25
C LEU A 216 34.86 -21.13 -26.28
N ALA A 217 33.65 -20.90 -26.80
CA ALA A 217 32.62 -21.93 -26.98
C ALA A 217 33.17 -23.13 -27.76
N HIS A 218 33.80 -22.88 -28.91
CA HIS A 218 34.48 -23.91 -29.69
C HIS A 218 35.62 -24.59 -28.91
N LYS A 219 36.36 -23.87 -28.05
CA LYS A 219 37.40 -24.49 -27.20
C LYS A 219 36.82 -25.36 -26.09
N LEU A 220 35.65 -25.04 -25.56
CA LEU A 220 34.97 -25.82 -24.52
C LEU A 220 34.41 -27.12 -25.12
N VAL A 221 33.77 -27.04 -26.29
CA VAL A 221 33.42 -28.23 -27.10
C VAL A 221 34.68 -28.99 -27.52
N ARG A 222 35.78 -28.28 -27.83
CA ARG A 222 37.08 -28.89 -28.14
C ARG A 222 37.74 -29.59 -26.96
N ILE A 223 37.35 -29.31 -25.71
CA ILE A 223 37.83 -30.06 -24.53
C ILE A 223 37.07 -31.36 -24.36
N ALA A 224 35.81 -31.40 -24.79
CA ALA A 224 35.04 -32.62 -24.93
C ALA A 224 35.49 -33.48 -26.14
N THR A 225 36.41 -32.97 -26.98
CA THR A 225 37.02 -33.70 -28.11
C THR A 225 38.55 -33.80 -27.98
N PRO A 226 39.21 -34.84 -28.52
CA PRO A 226 40.63 -35.07 -28.28
C PRO A 226 41.56 -34.04 -28.98
N PRO A 227 42.70 -33.65 -28.37
CA PRO A 227 43.49 -32.51 -28.83
C PRO A 227 44.44 -32.81 -30.00
N THR A 228 44.55 -31.82 -30.90
CA THR A 228 45.62 -31.65 -31.91
C THR A 228 46.38 -30.34 -31.62
N GLU A 229 47.68 -30.35 -31.87
CA GLU A 229 48.73 -29.59 -31.14
C GLU A 229 48.81 -28.06 -31.34
N ARG A 230 49.66 -27.49 -30.47
CA ARG A 230 49.93 -26.10 -30.08
C ARG A 230 50.59 -25.23 -31.16
N HIS A 231 50.56 -23.91 -30.96
CA HIS A 231 51.77 -23.12 -30.64
C HIS A 231 51.43 -21.80 -29.93
N ALA A 232 52.29 -21.43 -28.97
CA ALA A 232 52.19 -20.25 -28.12
C ALA A 232 53.22 -19.21 -28.57
N PHE A 233 52.86 -17.93 -28.55
CA PHE A 233 53.81 -16.84 -28.73
C PHE A 233 53.58 -15.75 -27.67
N ASN A 234 54.64 -15.44 -26.94
CA ASN A 234 54.73 -14.49 -25.84
C ASN A 234 55.03 -13.09 -26.37
N TRP A 235 54.56 -12.03 -25.70
CA TRP A 235 55.41 -10.85 -25.48
C TRP A 235 54.97 -10.05 -24.25
N ARG A 236 55.93 -9.83 -23.35
CA ARG A 236 55.88 -8.90 -22.21
C ARG A 236 56.93 -7.83 -22.46
N ALA A 237 56.54 -6.56 -22.37
CA ALA A 237 57.29 -5.34 -22.04
C ALA A 237 56.49 -4.18 -22.69
N SER A 238 56.14 -3.07 -22.06
CA SER A 238 56.87 -2.15 -21.15
C SER A 238 55.84 -1.25 -20.43
N ARG A 239 55.93 -0.91 -19.13
CA ARG A 239 56.61 0.29 -18.56
C ARG A 239 56.38 1.57 -19.42
N MET A 240 56.01 2.76 -18.94
CA MET A 240 55.97 3.40 -17.61
C MET A 240 55.46 4.86 -17.80
N VAL A 241 55.01 5.53 -16.72
CA VAL A 241 55.29 6.96 -16.38
C VAL A 241 54.30 8.11 -16.75
N LEU A 242 54.05 8.94 -15.69
CA LEU A 242 53.68 10.37 -15.55
C LEU A 242 52.22 10.89 -15.71
N VAL A 243 51.56 10.95 -14.55
CA VAL A 243 50.74 12.06 -14.02
C VAL A 243 51.67 13.28 -13.80
N PRO A 244 51.46 14.47 -14.39
CA PRO A 244 50.70 15.53 -13.69
C PRO A 244 50.18 16.69 -14.59
N VAL A 245 48.87 16.73 -14.90
CA VAL A 245 48.22 17.91 -15.54
C VAL A 245 46.95 18.36 -14.81
N SER A 246 46.37 17.53 -13.95
CA SER A 246 45.05 17.78 -13.33
C SER A 246 45.05 18.73 -12.12
N VAL A 247 46.22 19.20 -11.67
CA VAL A 247 46.37 20.21 -10.58
C VAL A 247 45.99 21.63 -11.04
N LEU A 248 45.87 21.86 -12.36
CA LEU A 248 45.49 23.16 -12.93
C LEU A 248 43.98 23.42 -13.00
N VAL A 249 43.14 22.38 -12.93
CA VAL A 249 41.66 22.54 -12.97
C VAL A 249 41.09 22.90 -11.59
N LEU A 250 41.82 22.59 -10.52
CA LEU A 250 41.40 22.87 -9.13
C LEU A 250 41.46 24.37 -8.75
N ILE A 251 42.14 25.20 -9.54
CA ILE A 251 42.32 26.64 -9.28
C ILE A 251 41.19 27.49 -9.93
N ALA A 252 40.44 26.94 -10.89
CA ALA A 252 39.41 27.70 -11.62
C ALA A 252 38.03 27.80 -10.93
N ILE A 253 37.76 26.98 -9.89
CA ILE A 253 36.46 26.97 -9.20
C ILE A 253 36.51 27.76 -7.88
N LEU A 254 37.69 28.23 -7.46
CA LEU A 254 37.93 28.86 -6.16
C LEU A 254 37.94 30.40 -6.18
N VAL A 255 37.45 31.04 -7.25
CA VAL A 255 37.39 32.50 -7.37
C VAL A 255 36.11 32.95 -8.10
N LEU A 256 34.96 33.03 -7.40
CA LEU A 256 34.15 34.26 -7.32
C LEU A 256 32.98 34.13 -6.31
N PRO A 257 32.66 35.20 -5.55
CA PRO A 257 31.71 35.18 -4.44
C PRO A 257 30.30 35.67 -4.82
N GLY A 258 29.33 35.38 -3.95
CA GLY A 258 27.90 35.50 -4.23
C GLY A 258 27.27 36.89 -4.15
N PHE A 259 26.03 36.96 -4.64
CA PHE A 259 25.07 38.04 -4.42
C PHE A 259 23.62 37.49 -4.49
N LEU A 260 22.73 38.09 -3.70
CA LEU A 260 21.27 37.90 -3.53
C LEU A 260 20.82 37.02 -2.34
N ARG A 261 20.92 37.58 -1.13
CA ARG A 261 19.97 37.34 -0.04
C ARG A 261 19.23 38.65 0.23
N GLN A 262 17.91 38.65 0.13
CA GLN A 262 17.07 39.79 0.50
C GLN A 262 16.78 39.78 2.02
N PRO A 263 16.74 40.94 2.68
CA PRO A 263 16.37 41.05 4.09
C PRO A 263 14.86 40.87 4.28
N VAL A 264 14.48 40.12 5.32
CA VAL A 264 13.10 40.04 5.82
C VAL A 264 12.72 41.40 6.41
N GLN A 265 11.75 42.06 5.78
CA GLN A 265 11.11 43.26 6.33
C GLN A 265 9.99 42.86 7.29
N VAL A 266 9.96 43.48 8.47
CA VAL A 266 8.81 43.50 9.36
C VAL A 266 7.77 44.42 8.74
N VAL A 267 6.64 43.85 8.32
CA VAL A 267 5.51 44.60 7.76
C VAL A 267 4.69 45.18 8.91
N GLU A 268 4.59 46.52 8.95
CA GLU A 268 3.64 47.24 9.79
C GLU A 268 2.20 46.81 9.46
N ARG A 269 1.41 46.58 10.51
CA ARG A 269 -0.02 46.23 10.43
C ARG A 269 -0.81 47.39 9.82
N THR A 270 -1.14 47.30 8.54
CA THR A 270 -2.29 48.02 7.99
C THR A 270 -3.56 47.42 8.55
N ALA A 271 -4.41 48.26 9.15
CA ALA A 271 -5.76 47.90 9.55
C ALA A 271 -6.48 47.30 8.34
N SER A 272 -6.69 45.99 8.40
CA SER A 272 -7.27 45.22 7.31
C SER A 272 -8.79 45.39 7.30
N GLU A 273 -9.38 45.44 6.10
CA GLU A 273 -10.83 45.38 5.94
C GLU A 273 -11.43 44.21 6.76
N PRO A 274 -12.61 44.42 7.37
CA PRO A 274 -13.28 43.38 8.15
C PRO A 274 -13.53 42.15 7.27
N VAL A 275 -12.99 41.01 7.69
CA VAL A 275 -13.18 39.72 7.02
C VAL A 275 -14.34 39.02 7.69
N ASP A 276 -15.37 38.65 6.92
CA ASP A 276 -16.46 37.82 7.40
C ASP A 276 -16.03 36.35 7.42
N ALA A 277 -15.80 35.82 8.63
CA ALA A 277 -15.40 34.43 8.85
C ALA A 277 -16.45 33.43 8.33
N GLN A 278 -17.73 33.73 8.51
CA GLN A 278 -18.81 32.83 8.10
C GLN A 278 -18.98 32.79 6.59
N ALA A 279 -18.76 33.93 5.91
CA ALA A 279 -18.72 33.95 4.45
C ALA A 279 -17.54 33.15 3.89
N LEU A 280 -16.37 33.15 4.54
CA LEU A 280 -15.23 32.32 4.14
C LEU A 280 -15.51 30.83 4.31
N ILE A 281 -16.09 30.43 5.45
CA ILE A 281 -16.44 29.03 5.72
C ILE A 281 -17.47 28.53 4.70
N SER A 282 -18.56 29.27 4.50
CA SER A 282 -19.61 28.89 3.54
C SER A 282 -19.04 28.74 2.12
N ARG A 283 -18.19 29.67 1.67
CA ARG A 283 -17.54 29.59 0.36
C ARG A 283 -16.59 28.40 0.23
N ALA A 284 -15.88 28.06 1.29
CA ALA A 284 -14.97 26.91 1.29
C ALA A 284 -15.75 25.58 1.24
N ILE A 285 -16.91 25.49 1.91
CA ILE A 285 -17.82 24.33 1.81
C ILE A 285 -18.30 24.17 0.37
N GLU A 286 -18.81 25.24 -0.25
CA GLU A 286 -19.31 25.21 -1.63
C GLU A 286 -18.23 24.77 -2.64
N ARG A 287 -16.98 25.19 -2.42
CA ARG A 287 -15.87 24.94 -3.35
C ARG A 287 -15.14 23.62 -3.11
N TYR A 288 -15.39 22.91 -2.02
CA TYR A 288 -14.60 21.73 -1.66
C TYR A 288 -14.64 20.64 -2.75
N THR A 289 -15.82 20.39 -3.31
CA THR A 289 -16.04 19.38 -4.37
C THR A 289 -16.47 19.96 -5.71
N THR A 290 -16.68 21.28 -5.77
CA THR A 290 -17.17 21.98 -6.97
C THR A 290 -16.10 22.92 -7.50
N PRO A 291 -15.28 22.48 -8.48
CA PRO A 291 -14.26 23.34 -9.08
C PRO A 291 -14.92 24.50 -9.85
N GLN A 292 -14.18 25.61 -9.99
CA GLN A 292 -14.67 26.71 -10.82
C GLN A 292 -14.88 26.26 -12.27
N GLN A 293 -15.98 26.70 -12.89
CA GLN A 293 -16.23 26.41 -14.30
C GLN A 293 -15.23 27.17 -15.19
N GLN A 294 -14.15 26.49 -15.56
CA GLN A 294 -13.11 26.96 -16.46
C GLN A 294 -12.77 25.89 -17.50
N ASN A 295 -12.03 26.26 -18.55
CA ASN A 295 -11.52 25.30 -19.52
C ASN A 295 -10.51 24.34 -18.85
N GLY A 296 -10.59 23.05 -19.17
CA GLY A 296 -9.65 22.04 -18.70
C GLY A 296 -10.15 21.23 -17.51
N VAL A 297 -9.26 20.42 -16.95
CA VAL A 297 -9.53 19.57 -15.78
C VAL A 297 -8.93 20.23 -14.56
N TRP A 298 -9.74 20.48 -13.53
CA TRP A 298 -9.24 20.98 -12.26
C TRP A 298 -8.46 19.89 -11.55
N TYR A 299 -7.31 20.25 -11.03
CA TYR A 299 -6.42 19.37 -10.29
C TYR A 299 -6.12 19.97 -8.92
N ALA A 300 -6.24 19.16 -7.88
CA ALA A 300 -5.81 19.52 -6.54
C ALA A 300 -5.02 18.38 -5.89
N ARG A 301 -4.01 18.75 -5.11
CA ARG A 301 -3.19 17.85 -4.32
C ARG A 301 -3.15 18.33 -2.88
N TYR A 302 -3.42 17.43 -1.95
CA TYR A 302 -3.37 17.72 -0.52
C TYR A 302 -2.72 16.61 0.27
N GLU A 303 -2.22 16.96 1.44
CA GLU A 303 -1.80 16.02 2.48
C GLU A 303 -2.97 15.78 3.43
N THR A 304 -3.14 14.54 3.83
CA THR A 304 -4.15 14.10 4.81
C THR A 304 -3.62 12.92 5.61
N LEU A 305 -4.40 12.43 6.56
CA LEU A 305 -4.07 11.25 7.37
C LEU A 305 -5.08 10.13 7.08
N TRP A 306 -4.58 8.91 6.98
CA TRP A 306 -5.39 7.68 6.93
C TRP A 306 -5.16 6.89 8.20
N TYR A 307 -6.23 6.42 8.84
CA TYR A 307 -6.15 5.60 10.04
C TYR A 307 -6.60 4.18 9.71
N PHE A 308 -5.85 3.21 10.22
CA PHE A 308 -6.15 1.80 10.06
C PHE A 308 -7.01 1.30 11.23
N SER A 309 -7.62 0.12 11.05
CA SER A 309 -8.43 -0.53 12.09
C SER A 309 -7.65 -0.85 13.37
N ASP A 310 -6.32 -0.99 13.28
CA ASP A 310 -5.40 -1.23 14.40
C ASP A 310 -4.86 0.06 15.04
N SER A 311 -5.48 1.21 14.74
CA SER A 311 -5.07 2.54 15.23
C SER A 311 -3.72 3.05 14.71
N LEU A 312 -3.09 2.38 13.74
CA LEU A 312 -1.96 2.96 13.01
C LEU A 312 -2.41 4.13 12.12
N VAL A 313 -1.46 5.00 11.78
CA VAL A 313 -1.70 6.18 10.95
C VAL A 313 -0.70 6.24 9.80
N ALA A 314 -1.18 6.46 8.58
CA ALA A 314 -0.37 6.75 7.41
C ALA A 314 -0.59 8.20 6.96
N PRO A 315 0.49 8.99 6.76
CA PRO A 315 0.39 10.26 6.06
C PRO A 315 0.18 10.00 4.57
N MET A 316 -0.87 10.59 4.02
CA MET A 316 -1.29 10.36 2.65
C MET A 316 -1.16 11.63 1.82
N ARG A 317 -0.89 11.42 0.53
CA ARG A 317 -1.11 12.40 -0.52
C ARG A 317 -2.36 12.01 -1.28
N ALA A 318 -3.34 12.88 -1.22
CA ALA A 318 -4.59 12.75 -1.93
C ALA A 318 -4.58 13.70 -3.14
N GLU A 319 -5.00 13.19 -4.28
CA GLU A 319 -5.02 13.90 -5.53
C GLU A 319 -6.40 13.76 -6.19
N MET A 320 -6.94 14.88 -6.63
CA MET A 320 -8.24 14.98 -7.28
C MET A 320 -8.06 15.56 -8.67
N TRP A 321 -8.66 14.93 -9.65
CA TRP A 321 -8.88 15.48 -10.98
C TRP A 321 -10.37 15.52 -11.24
N LEU A 322 -10.94 16.71 -11.36
CA LEU A 322 -12.35 16.92 -11.60
C LEU A 322 -12.54 17.68 -12.90
N ASP A 323 -13.36 17.14 -13.80
CA ASP A 323 -13.75 17.86 -15.00
C ASP A 323 -15.03 18.68 -14.75
N PRO A 324 -14.96 20.03 -14.73
CA PRO A 324 -16.12 20.88 -14.49
C PRO A 324 -17.17 20.82 -15.61
N ARG A 325 -16.81 20.39 -16.82
CA ARG A 325 -17.72 20.31 -17.98
C ARG A 325 -18.32 18.93 -18.17
N LEU A 326 -17.60 17.90 -17.74
CA LEU A 326 -18.07 16.53 -17.74
C LEU A 326 -17.91 15.95 -16.32
N PRO A 327 -18.81 16.29 -15.37
CA PRO A 327 -18.64 15.95 -13.95
C PRO A 327 -18.43 14.46 -13.67
N ALA A 328 -18.96 13.58 -14.54
CA ALA A 328 -18.75 12.14 -14.47
C ALA A 328 -17.28 11.73 -14.69
N ARG A 329 -16.51 12.51 -15.45
CA ARG A 329 -15.08 12.29 -15.66
C ARG A 329 -14.28 12.81 -14.46
N HIS A 330 -13.75 11.90 -13.67
CA HIS A 330 -13.03 12.22 -12.45
C HIS A 330 -11.95 11.18 -12.14
N ARG A 331 -10.97 11.58 -11.33
CA ARG A 331 -10.03 10.68 -10.68
C ARG A 331 -9.80 11.11 -9.25
N LEU A 332 -9.97 10.17 -8.33
CA LEU A 332 -9.60 10.31 -6.92
C LEU A 332 -8.48 9.32 -6.64
N GLN A 333 -7.36 9.80 -6.11
CA GLN A 333 -6.21 8.96 -5.82
C GLN A 333 -5.63 9.26 -4.45
N LEU A 334 -5.36 8.21 -3.68
CA LEU A 334 -4.58 8.29 -2.45
C LEU A 334 -3.30 7.48 -2.59
N SER A 335 -2.19 8.10 -2.22
CA SER A 335 -0.85 7.51 -2.20
C SER A 335 -0.16 7.86 -0.88
N HIS A 336 0.93 7.19 -0.55
CA HIS A 336 1.72 7.61 0.61
C HIS A 336 2.31 9.01 0.37
N ARG A 337 2.41 9.84 1.41
CA ARG A 337 3.02 11.18 1.29
C ARG A 337 4.42 11.15 0.69
N ASP A 338 5.19 10.12 1.03
CA ASP A 338 6.58 9.98 0.59
C ASP A 338 6.71 9.31 -0.80
N GLY A 339 5.58 9.08 -1.48
CA GLY A 339 5.50 8.44 -2.80
C GLY A 339 5.26 6.92 -2.74
N GLY A 340 4.97 6.32 -3.88
CA GLY A 340 4.66 4.89 -4.02
C GLY A 340 3.42 4.65 -4.86
N ALA A 341 2.98 3.39 -4.92
CA ALA A 341 1.72 2.99 -5.54
C ALA A 341 0.55 3.74 -4.90
N PRO A 342 -0.54 4.01 -5.66
CA PRO A 342 -1.80 4.36 -5.04
C PRO A 342 -2.25 3.26 -4.08
N TYR A 343 -2.80 3.62 -2.93
CA TYR A 343 -3.47 2.72 -2.01
C TYR A 343 -4.96 2.66 -2.26
N GLU A 344 -5.52 3.75 -2.79
CA GLU A 344 -6.89 3.80 -3.27
C GLU A 344 -6.93 4.65 -4.54
N LEU A 345 -7.71 4.20 -5.51
CA LEU A 345 -7.90 4.84 -6.80
C LEU A 345 -9.34 4.67 -7.25
N GLN A 346 -9.98 5.75 -7.67
CA GLN A 346 -11.26 5.73 -8.37
C GLN A 346 -11.16 6.57 -9.64
N ILE A 347 -11.60 6.04 -10.77
CA ILE A 347 -11.60 6.73 -12.06
C ILE A 347 -12.96 6.54 -12.73
N GLY A 348 -13.64 7.64 -13.00
CA GLY A 348 -14.77 7.69 -13.93
C GLY A 348 -14.30 8.20 -15.29
N ASP A 349 -14.61 7.47 -16.36
CA ASP A 349 -14.28 7.90 -17.73
C ASP A 349 -15.19 9.02 -18.26
N GLY A 350 -16.30 9.28 -17.56
CA GLY A 350 -17.31 10.27 -17.91
C GLY A 350 -18.40 9.77 -18.87
N ALA A 351 -18.36 8.50 -19.25
CA ALA A 351 -19.28 7.91 -20.21
C ALA A 351 -19.94 6.64 -19.66
N ARG A 352 -19.17 5.58 -19.43
CA ARG A 352 -19.70 4.25 -19.12
C ARG A 352 -18.88 3.40 -18.17
N ARG A 353 -17.62 3.74 -17.89
CA ARG A 353 -16.74 2.91 -17.06
C ARG A 353 -16.35 3.64 -15.78
N LEU A 354 -16.56 2.96 -14.66
CA LEU A 354 -16.03 3.32 -13.36
C LEU A 354 -15.03 2.23 -12.93
N SER A 355 -13.79 2.62 -12.69
CA SER A 355 -12.75 1.75 -12.11
C SER A 355 -12.50 2.14 -10.66
N TYR A 356 -12.50 1.17 -9.76
CA TYR A 356 -12.12 1.34 -8.36
C TYR A 356 -11.03 0.33 -7.98
N ALA A 357 -9.96 0.79 -7.35
CA ALA A 357 -8.92 -0.06 -6.83
C ALA A 357 -8.52 0.33 -5.41
N ILE A 358 -8.19 -0.67 -4.60
CA ILE A 358 -7.70 -0.48 -3.23
C ILE A 358 -6.70 -1.56 -2.85
N ASP A 359 -5.65 -1.18 -2.13
CA ASP A 359 -4.68 -2.10 -1.53
C ASP A 359 -5.36 -2.90 -0.40
N SER A 360 -5.13 -4.22 -0.37
CA SER A 360 -5.77 -5.15 0.57
C SER A 360 -5.60 -4.72 2.03
N ALA A 361 -4.47 -4.11 2.40
CA ALA A 361 -4.20 -3.66 3.76
C ALA A 361 -5.10 -2.48 4.21
N TYR A 362 -5.73 -1.78 3.26
CA TYR A 362 -6.58 -0.62 3.54
C TYR A 362 -8.06 -1.00 3.60
N VAL A 363 -8.45 -2.16 3.07
CA VAL A 363 -9.84 -2.64 3.08
C VAL A 363 -10.45 -2.64 4.49
N PRO A 364 -9.80 -3.14 5.56
CA PRO A 364 -10.42 -3.19 6.90
C PRO A 364 -10.73 -1.81 7.52
N SER A 365 -10.09 -0.75 7.03
CA SER A 365 -10.38 0.61 7.49
C SER A 365 -11.64 1.22 6.87
N LEU A 366 -12.06 0.73 5.71
CA LEU A 366 -13.32 1.13 5.06
C LEU A 366 -14.46 0.12 5.27
N TYR A 367 -14.14 -1.17 5.31
CA TYR A 367 -15.13 -2.25 5.36
C TYR A 367 -15.19 -2.94 6.72
N GLY A 368 -14.31 -2.55 7.65
CA GLY A 368 -14.33 -3.12 8.98
C GLY A 368 -13.89 -4.58 8.99
N SER A 369 -14.60 -5.37 9.79
CA SER A 369 -14.43 -6.81 9.93
C SER A 369 -15.21 -7.62 8.87
N LEU A 370 -15.83 -6.97 7.88
CA LEU A 370 -16.49 -7.67 6.79
C LEU A 370 -15.47 -8.50 6.00
N VAL A 371 -15.68 -9.82 5.95
CA VAL A 371 -14.83 -10.74 5.18
C VAL A 371 -14.93 -10.37 3.71
N SER A 372 -13.86 -9.79 3.18
CA SER A 372 -13.90 -9.25 1.81
C SER A 372 -13.72 -10.34 0.74
N GLY A 373 -13.33 -11.57 1.10
CA GLY A 373 -13.18 -12.69 0.17
C GLY A 373 -12.09 -12.52 -0.89
N TRP A 374 -11.35 -11.41 -0.84
CA TRP A 374 -10.28 -11.06 -1.78
C TRP A 374 -8.91 -11.49 -1.24
N SER A 375 -7.96 -11.71 -2.15
CA SER A 375 -6.58 -12.05 -1.77
C SER A 375 -5.93 -10.92 -0.96
N GLU A 376 -5.33 -11.25 0.19
CA GLU A 376 -4.58 -10.29 1.00
C GLU A 376 -3.25 -9.87 0.34
N GLU A 377 -2.81 -10.56 -0.71
CA GLU A 377 -1.48 -10.39 -1.31
C GLU A 377 -1.44 -9.33 -2.41
N TYR A 378 -2.57 -8.99 -3.04
CA TYR A 378 -2.62 -8.10 -4.20
C TYR A 378 -3.68 -6.99 -4.05
N PRO A 379 -3.48 -5.83 -4.71
CA PRO A 379 -4.52 -4.83 -4.86
C PRO A 379 -5.72 -5.39 -5.62
N ILE A 380 -6.91 -4.98 -5.19
CA ILE A 380 -8.18 -5.37 -5.82
C ILE A 380 -8.50 -4.31 -6.88
N LEU A 381 -8.85 -4.72 -8.10
CA LEU A 381 -9.40 -3.84 -9.13
C LEU A 381 -10.81 -4.27 -9.47
N LEU A 382 -11.75 -3.34 -9.35
CA LEU A 382 -13.13 -3.50 -9.77
C LEU A 382 -13.45 -2.55 -10.91
N ASP A 383 -13.85 -3.12 -12.04
CA ASP A 383 -14.36 -2.38 -13.19
C ASP A 383 -15.87 -2.60 -13.32
N GLN A 384 -16.60 -1.50 -13.45
CA GLN A 384 -18.06 -1.49 -13.57
C GLN A 384 -18.50 -0.68 -14.78
N ASP A 385 -19.53 -1.18 -15.46
CA ASP A 385 -20.27 -0.42 -16.46
C ASP A 385 -21.32 0.44 -15.74
N VAL A 386 -21.05 1.74 -15.60
CA VAL A 386 -21.89 2.72 -14.89
C VAL A 386 -22.04 3.96 -15.76
N ASP A 387 -23.27 4.43 -15.91
CA ASP A 387 -23.58 5.64 -16.67
C ASP A 387 -23.01 6.92 -16.02
N ALA A 388 -23.10 8.04 -16.73
CA ALA A 388 -22.57 9.31 -16.24
C ALA A 388 -23.18 9.75 -14.89
N ALA A 389 -24.47 9.48 -14.65
CA ALA A 389 -25.14 9.85 -13.41
C ALA A 389 -24.63 9.02 -12.22
N GLY A 390 -24.50 7.70 -12.41
CA GLY A 390 -23.92 6.79 -11.41
C GLY A 390 -22.46 7.10 -11.12
N GLN A 391 -21.67 7.52 -12.12
CA GLN A 391 -20.28 7.96 -11.91
C GLN A 391 -20.19 9.23 -11.07
N VAL A 392 -21.08 10.21 -11.30
CA VAL A 392 -21.16 11.42 -10.46
C VAL A 392 -21.54 11.07 -9.03
N ARG A 393 -22.57 10.22 -8.85
CA ARG A 393 -22.96 9.73 -7.52
C ARG A 393 -21.80 9.03 -6.83
N ALA A 394 -21.08 8.15 -7.54
CA ALA A 394 -19.95 7.43 -6.98
C ALA A 394 -18.80 8.34 -6.52
N ARG A 395 -18.52 9.39 -7.27
CA ARG A 395 -17.56 10.41 -6.87
C ARG A 395 -18.00 11.12 -5.59
N ASP A 396 -19.25 11.59 -5.57
CA ASP A 396 -19.76 12.42 -4.47
C ASP A 396 -19.83 11.63 -3.16
N GLU A 397 -20.31 10.38 -3.20
CA GLU A 397 -20.34 9.46 -2.07
C GLU A 397 -18.92 9.13 -1.54
N ARG A 398 -17.94 8.94 -2.43
CA ARG A 398 -16.56 8.68 -2.01
C ARG A 398 -15.94 9.89 -1.33
N LEU A 399 -16.24 11.11 -1.79
CA LEU A 399 -15.77 12.35 -1.18
C LEU A 399 -16.36 12.59 0.21
N LEU A 400 -17.49 11.96 0.53
CA LEU A 400 -18.13 12.00 1.85
C LEU A 400 -17.65 10.88 2.79
N THR A 401 -16.62 10.11 2.43
CA THR A 401 -16.17 8.96 3.23
C THR A 401 -14.66 8.91 3.39
N GLY A 402 -14.17 8.31 4.48
CA GLY A 402 -12.73 8.14 4.73
C GLY A 402 -11.96 9.48 4.76
N PRO A 403 -10.69 9.53 4.33
CA PRO A 403 -9.88 10.75 4.42
C PRO A 403 -10.34 11.92 3.56
N TRP A 404 -11.22 11.68 2.59
CA TRP A 404 -11.83 12.72 1.77
C TRP A 404 -12.83 13.58 2.55
N LEU A 405 -13.43 13.07 3.63
CA LEU A 405 -14.41 13.80 4.43
C LEU A 405 -13.79 14.80 5.42
N ILE A 406 -12.53 14.58 5.84
CA ILE A 406 -11.88 15.31 6.94
C ILE A 406 -12.03 16.84 6.83
N PRO A 407 -11.74 17.49 5.68
CA PRO A 407 -11.83 18.94 5.57
C PRO A 407 -13.26 19.45 5.75
N LEU A 408 -14.22 18.74 5.13
CA LEU A 408 -15.63 19.09 5.18
C LEU A 408 -16.18 18.96 6.61
N HIS A 409 -15.73 17.95 7.37
CA HIS A 409 -16.09 17.79 8.78
C HIS A 409 -15.67 19.02 9.62
N TYR A 410 -14.44 19.52 9.44
CA TYR A 410 -14.02 20.74 10.15
C TYR A 410 -14.76 21.98 9.70
N LEU A 411 -15.03 22.13 8.40
CA LEU A 411 -15.76 23.28 7.86
C LEU A 411 -17.19 23.34 8.40
N ARG A 412 -17.89 22.20 8.49
CA ARG A 412 -19.23 22.09 9.05
C ARG A 412 -19.27 22.42 10.54
N GLN A 413 -18.31 21.92 11.32
CA GLN A 413 -18.19 22.32 12.73
C GLN A 413 -17.92 23.82 12.88
N ALA A 414 -17.04 24.39 12.05
CA ALA A 414 -16.73 25.81 12.08
C ALA A 414 -17.98 26.67 11.79
N GLN A 415 -18.85 26.20 10.88
CA GLN A 415 -20.07 26.91 10.48
C GLN A 415 -21.03 27.11 11.66
N THR A 416 -21.12 26.14 12.57
CA THR A 416 -22.03 26.17 13.72
C THR A 416 -21.34 26.46 15.06
N ALA A 417 -20.02 26.70 15.05
CA ALA A 417 -19.23 26.89 16.26
C ALA A 417 -19.62 28.19 17.01
N PRO A 418 -20.03 28.10 18.29
CA PRO A 418 -20.42 29.29 19.06
C PRO A 418 -19.22 30.17 19.46
N ASP A 419 -18.00 29.60 19.48
CA ASP A 419 -16.77 30.26 19.88
C ASP A 419 -15.84 30.59 18.71
N LEU A 420 -16.39 30.70 17.49
CA LEU A 420 -15.65 31.03 16.28
C LEU A 420 -14.92 32.38 16.41
N ARG A 421 -13.60 32.36 16.23
CA ARG A 421 -12.72 33.53 16.37
C ARG A 421 -11.83 33.72 15.15
N LEU A 422 -11.62 34.98 14.78
CA LEU A 422 -10.59 35.38 13.82
C LEU A 422 -9.30 35.66 14.58
N LEU A 423 -8.24 34.87 14.32
CA LEU A 423 -6.97 35.02 15.03
C LEU A 423 -6.02 36.00 14.34
N GLY A 424 -6.10 36.09 13.02
CA GLY A 424 -5.27 37.02 12.24
C GLY A 424 -4.91 36.48 10.86
N ARG A 425 -4.16 37.29 10.12
CA ARG A 425 -3.66 36.92 8.80
C ARG A 425 -2.21 36.44 8.91
N GLN A 426 -1.89 35.38 8.20
CA GLN A 426 -0.54 34.82 8.12
C GLN A 426 -0.16 34.62 6.64
N GLN A 427 1.13 34.67 6.35
CA GLN A 427 1.63 34.24 5.06
C GLN A 427 1.83 32.72 5.05
N ASP A 428 1.18 32.01 4.14
CA ASP A 428 1.40 30.58 3.88
C ASP A 428 1.94 30.44 2.44
N GLY A 429 3.26 30.25 2.35
CA GLY A 429 3.99 30.30 1.08
C GLY A 429 3.89 31.67 0.42
N GLY A 430 3.33 31.71 -0.79
CA GLY A 430 3.14 32.94 -1.58
C GLY A 430 1.79 33.65 -1.38
N ARG A 431 0.90 33.14 -0.50
CA ARG A 431 -0.46 33.69 -0.32
C ARG A 431 -0.68 34.18 1.11
N MET A 432 -1.53 35.20 1.24
CA MET A 432 -2.04 35.65 2.54
C MET A 432 -3.28 34.84 2.91
N VAL A 433 -3.23 34.19 4.06
CA VAL A 433 -4.33 33.39 4.60
C VAL A 433 -4.93 34.03 5.85
N GLN A 434 -6.23 33.88 6.03
CA GLN A 434 -6.94 34.22 7.26
C GLN A 434 -7.05 32.98 8.15
N ILE A 435 -6.59 33.09 9.39
CA ILE A 435 -6.73 32.04 10.39
C ILE A 435 -8.02 32.25 11.17
N VAL A 436 -8.83 31.19 11.21
CA VAL A 436 -10.06 31.07 11.99
C VAL A 436 -9.85 29.96 13.01
N SER A 437 -10.31 30.14 14.23
CA SER A 437 -10.23 29.13 15.29
C SER A 437 -11.57 28.90 15.98
N PHE A 438 -11.82 27.67 16.39
CA PHE A 438 -12.97 27.30 17.22
C PHE A 438 -12.65 26.04 18.00
N SER A 439 -13.45 25.74 19.03
CA SER A 439 -13.36 24.48 19.77
C SER A 439 -14.29 23.45 19.13
N GLY A 440 -13.78 22.25 18.85
CA GLY A 440 -14.57 21.21 18.22
C GLY A 440 -14.05 19.80 18.50
N THR A 441 -14.65 18.82 17.84
CA THR A 441 -14.29 17.41 17.92
C THR A 441 -13.35 17.04 16.78
N SER A 442 -12.31 16.27 17.11
CA SER A 442 -11.38 15.75 16.10
C SER A 442 -12.05 14.62 15.30
N PRO A 443 -12.28 14.72 13.98
CA PRO A 443 -12.75 13.59 13.16
C PRO A 443 -11.77 12.42 13.15
N LEU A 444 -10.54 12.63 13.60
CA LEU A 444 -9.45 11.66 13.66
C LEU A 444 -9.20 11.12 15.07
N GLY A 445 -9.88 11.68 16.06
CA GLY A 445 -9.76 11.31 17.47
C GLY A 445 -10.56 10.07 17.81
N LEU A 446 -10.51 9.72 19.09
CA LEU A 446 -11.48 8.79 19.67
C LEU A 446 -12.88 9.41 19.61
N PRO A 447 -13.93 8.57 19.55
CA PRO A 447 -15.29 9.05 19.70
C PRO A 447 -15.50 9.82 21.02
N PRO A 448 -16.42 10.79 21.06
CA PRO A 448 -16.74 11.55 22.27
C PRO A 448 -17.24 10.62 23.37
N ALA A 449 -16.78 10.87 24.60
CA ALA A 449 -17.32 10.27 25.82
C ALA A 449 -18.65 10.95 26.22
N ASP A 450 -19.40 10.32 27.12
CA ASP A 450 -20.76 10.70 27.52
C ASP A 450 -20.86 12.09 28.19
N ASP A 451 -19.75 12.62 28.71
CA ASP A 451 -19.64 13.99 29.22
C ASP A 451 -19.07 14.93 28.14
N ALA A 452 -19.87 15.91 27.75
CA ALA A 452 -19.52 16.93 26.75
C ALA A 452 -18.25 17.74 27.10
N GLU A 453 -17.79 17.70 28.37
CA GLU A 453 -16.51 18.28 28.82
C GLU A 453 -15.29 17.37 28.58
N SER A 454 -15.44 16.04 28.44
CA SER A 454 -14.30 15.11 28.29
C SER A 454 -14.19 14.44 26.92
N ALA A 455 -15.20 14.56 26.04
CA ALA A 455 -14.98 14.48 24.60
C ALA A 455 -13.81 15.40 24.28
N ARG A 456 -12.66 14.87 23.83
CA ARG A 456 -11.40 15.62 23.69
C ARG A 456 -11.61 16.81 22.76
N GLN A 457 -12.08 17.92 23.32
CA GLN A 457 -12.31 19.16 22.61
C GLN A 457 -10.95 19.69 22.24
N VAL A 458 -10.73 19.78 20.94
CA VAL A 458 -9.50 20.29 20.37
C VAL A 458 -9.77 21.68 19.84
N VAL A 459 -8.79 22.57 20.00
CA VAL A 459 -8.86 23.85 19.29
C VAL A 459 -8.47 23.58 17.85
N ILE A 460 -9.37 23.87 16.92
CA ILE A 460 -9.17 23.68 15.49
C ILE A 460 -8.81 25.02 14.89
N LEU A 461 -7.76 25.04 14.07
CA LEU A 461 -7.33 26.18 13.27
C LEU A 461 -7.55 25.89 11.80
N LEU A 462 -8.33 26.75 11.13
CA LEU A 462 -8.56 26.71 9.69
C LEU A 462 -7.89 27.92 9.03
N ALA A 463 -7.09 27.65 8.00
CA ALA A 463 -6.45 28.70 7.21
C ALA A 463 -7.17 28.85 5.87
N PHE A 464 -7.68 30.04 5.56
CA PHE A 464 -8.41 30.34 4.32
C PHE A 464 -7.64 31.28 3.42
N ASP A 465 -7.55 30.98 2.13
CA ASP A 465 -7.09 31.93 1.12
C ASP A 465 -8.11 33.07 0.99
N LEU A 466 -7.69 34.31 1.20
CA LEU A 466 -8.55 35.48 1.12
C LEU A 466 -9.04 35.78 -0.31
N GLN A 467 -8.26 35.43 -1.34
CA GLN A 467 -8.60 35.73 -2.72
C GLN A 467 -9.68 34.80 -3.27
N HIS A 468 -9.55 33.51 -2.96
CA HIS A 468 -10.42 32.47 -3.52
C HIS A 468 -11.38 31.85 -2.49
N GLY A 469 -11.22 32.15 -1.20
CA GLY A 469 -12.00 31.56 -0.11
C GLY A 469 -11.83 30.04 -0.01
N LEU A 470 -10.66 29.52 -0.37
CA LEU A 470 -10.35 28.10 -0.31
C LEU A 470 -9.72 27.75 1.05
N LEU A 471 -10.10 26.62 1.62
CA LEU A 471 -9.39 26.06 2.76
C LEU A 471 -7.99 25.63 2.32
N ARG A 472 -6.96 26.09 3.03
CA ARG A 472 -5.55 25.80 2.78
C ARG A 472 -4.97 24.78 3.75
N SER A 473 -5.42 24.79 5.00
CA SER A 473 -5.02 23.79 5.99
C SER A 473 -6.00 23.72 7.14
N ALA A 474 -6.12 22.53 7.73
CA ALA A 474 -6.75 22.29 9.03
C ALA A 474 -5.69 21.77 10.00
N THR A 475 -5.61 22.39 11.18
CA THR A 475 -4.66 22.04 12.24
C THR A 475 -5.40 21.89 13.56
N GLU A 476 -5.09 20.84 14.30
CA GLU A 476 -5.58 20.63 15.66
C GLU A 476 -4.51 21.02 16.67
N LEU A 477 -4.91 21.74 17.72
CA LEU A 477 -4.09 21.99 18.90
C LEU A 477 -4.56 21.05 20.01
N LEU A 478 -3.69 20.11 20.38
CA LEU A 478 -3.93 19.12 21.42
C LEU A 478 -3.32 19.62 22.73
N GLY A 479 -4.13 19.65 23.79
CA GLY A 479 -3.70 20.07 25.14
C GLY A 479 -4.57 21.22 25.70
N PRO A 480 -4.55 21.43 27.03
CA PRO A 480 -5.41 22.40 27.70
C PRO A 480 -5.13 23.83 27.22
N ALA A 481 -6.19 24.63 27.10
CA ALA A 481 -6.08 26.05 26.78
C ALA A 481 -5.23 26.77 27.84
N GLY A 482 -4.14 27.44 27.42
CA GLY A 482 -3.19 28.11 28.31
C GLY A 482 -2.02 27.24 28.81
N GLY A 483 -1.95 25.96 28.39
CA GLY A 483 -0.83 25.06 28.66
C GLY A 483 0.09 24.84 27.44
N THR A 484 1.00 23.87 27.55
CA THR A 484 1.78 23.41 26.38
C THR A 484 0.84 22.66 25.44
N GLN A 485 0.62 23.20 24.24
CA GLN A 485 -0.20 22.58 23.21
C GLN A 485 0.70 22.00 22.11
N THR A 486 0.39 20.79 21.66
CA THR A 486 1.03 20.17 20.49
C THR A 486 0.14 20.37 19.28
N SER A 487 0.69 20.95 18.21
CA SER A 487 -0.04 21.15 16.95
C SER A 487 0.10 19.95 16.02
N ARG A 488 -1.01 19.50 15.42
CA ARG A 488 -1.06 18.47 14.39
C ARG A 488 -1.77 19.01 13.15
N VAL A 489 -1.08 19.07 12.02
CA VAL A 489 -1.72 19.37 10.72
C VAL A 489 -2.43 18.11 10.26
N THR A 490 -3.75 18.16 10.14
CA THR A 490 -4.59 17.01 9.77
C THR A 490 -4.92 17.00 8.30
N TRP A 491 -4.95 18.18 7.68
CA TRP A 491 -5.14 18.34 6.23
C TRP A 491 -4.43 19.60 5.72
N LYS A 492 -3.85 19.55 4.51
CA LYS A 492 -3.21 20.71 3.88
C LYS A 492 -3.27 20.66 2.35
N LEU A 493 -3.73 21.73 1.72
CA LEU A 493 -3.64 21.94 0.26
C LEU A 493 -2.19 22.27 -0.14
N LEU A 494 -1.60 21.42 -0.97
CA LEU A 494 -0.23 21.59 -1.47
C LEU A 494 -0.20 22.30 -2.81
N ASP A 495 -1.04 21.85 -3.75
CA ASP A 495 -1.04 22.32 -5.12
C ASP A 495 -2.47 22.34 -5.68
N GLU A 496 -2.72 23.29 -6.57
CA GLU A 496 -4.00 23.47 -7.25
C GLU A 496 -3.76 24.11 -8.61
N GLY A 497 -4.40 23.59 -9.65
CA GLY A 497 -4.31 24.14 -10.99
C GLY A 497 -5.30 23.55 -11.98
N PHE A 498 -5.13 23.91 -13.24
CA PHE A 498 -5.91 23.37 -14.34
C PHE A 498 -5.01 22.70 -15.36
N ILE A 499 -5.37 21.48 -15.76
CA ILE A 499 -4.75 20.75 -16.85
C ILE A 499 -5.50 21.10 -18.13
N LEU A 500 -4.82 21.80 -19.03
CA LEU A 500 -5.38 22.27 -20.31
C LEU A 500 -5.00 21.37 -21.49
N ASN A 501 -3.90 20.62 -21.37
CA ASN A 501 -3.37 19.81 -22.46
C ASN A 501 -4.16 18.50 -22.61
N ALA A 502 -4.65 18.21 -23.83
CA ALA A 502 -5.47 17.03 -24.11
C ALA A 502 -4.76 15.69 -23.90
N GLU A 503 -3.44 15.62 -24.10
CA GLU A 503 -2.65 14.41 -23.81
C GLU A 503 -2.51 14.19 -22.31
N GLN A 504 -2.24 15.26 -21.55
CA GLN A 504 -2.20 15.19 -20.08
C GLN A 504 -3.56 14.82 -19.50
N ILE A 505 -4.66 15.36 -20.05
CA ILE A 505 -6.04 15.00 -19.68
C ILE A 505 -6.28 13.51 -19.92
N ARG A 506 -5.95 12.99 -21.11
CA ARG A 506 -6.11 11.55 -21.41
C ARG A 506 -5.26 10.68 -20.49
N ALA A 507 -4.01 11.08 -20.23
CA ALA A 507 -3.13 10.36 -19.33
C ALA A 507 -3.63 10.35 -17.87
N ALA A 508 -4.28 11.43 -17.43
CA ALA A 508 -4.81 11.56 -16.08
C ALA A 508 -5.94 10.55 -15.78
N PHE A 509 -6.73 10.16 -16.78
CA PHE A 509 -7.88 9.25 -16.61
C PHE A 509 -7.66 7.84 -17.18
N ALA A 510 -6.43 7.49 -17.60
CA ALA A 510 -6.11 6.14 -18.04
C ALA A 510 -5.69 5.27 -16.85
N ILE A 511 -6.40 4.16 -16.60
CA ILE A 511 -6.14 3.28 -15.44
C ILE A 511 -4.72 2.71 -15.46
N GLU A 512 -4.19 2.36 -16.63
CA GLU A 512 -2.87 1.77 -16.82
C GLU A 512 -1.73 2.74 -16.50
N ARG A 513 -1.99 4.05 -16.56
CA ARG A 513 -1.04 5.11 -16.20
C ARG A 513 -1.27 5.63 -14.79
N ALA A 514 -2.49 5.51 -14.30
CA ALA A 514 -2.86 5.97 -12.97
C ALA A 514 -2.30 5.05 -11.89
N TRP A 515 -2.29 3.75 -12.14
CA TRP A 515 -1.72 2.76 -11.22
C TRP A 515 -0.26 2.47 -11.57
N THR A 516 0.66 2.81 -10.67
CA THR A 516 2.11 2.59 -10.85
C THR A 516 2.69 1.62 -9.80
N GLY A 517 1.83 0.81 -9.18
CA GLY A 517 2.23 -0.11 -8.12
C GLY A 517 3.04 -1.33 -8.56
N ILE A 518 3.46 -2.13 -7.57
CA ILE A 518 4.12 -3.43 -7.77
C ILE A 518 3.01 -4.47 -7.94
N GLY A 519 2.97 -5.15 -9.10
CA GLY A 519 2.11 -6.32 -9.32
C GLY A 519 0.96 -6.14 -10.31
N GLU A 520 0.43 -7.27 -10.76
CA GLU A 520 -0.83 -7.38 -11.49
C GLU A 520 -2.01 -7.23 -10.52
N PHE A 521 -3.14 -6.69 -10.98
CA PHE A 521 -4.35 -6.63 -10.16
C PHE A 521 -4.93 -8.02 -9.99
N SER A 522 -5.43 -8.33 -8.79
CA SER A 522 -6.47 -9.35 -8.69
C SER A 522 -7.74 -8.72 -9.25
N GLU A 523 -8.08 -9.04 -10.50
CA GLU A 523 -9.33 -8.58 -11.10
C GLU A 523 -10.50 -9.10 -10.25
N ALA A 524 -11.23 -8.18 -9.62
CA ALA A 524 -12.54 -8.51 -9.11
C ALA A 524 -13.41 -8.89 -10.32
N PRO A 525 -14.17 -9.99 -10.26
CA PRO A 525 -15.06 -10.35 -11.34
C PRO A 525 -16.03 -9.20 -11.62
N ARG A 526 -16.28 -8.95 -12.91
CA ARG A 526 -17.08 -7.82 -13.41
C ARG A 526 -18.52 -7.92 -12.90
N PHE A 527 -18.76 -7.32 -11.75
CA PHE A 527 -20.07 -7.23 -11.12
C PHE A 527 -20.31 -5.78 -10.73
N ALA A 528 -21.57 -5.35 -10.76
CA ALA A 528 -21.96 -4.06 -10.24
C ALA A 528 -21.74 -4.00 -8.73
N SER A 529 -21.28 -2.85 -8.23
CA SER A 529 -21.33 -2.57 -6.81
C SER A 529 -22.78 -2.37 -6.39
N ALA A 530 -23.12 -2.87 -5.21
CA ALA A 530 -24.39 -2.57 -4.55
C ALA A 530 -24.51 -1.09 -4.15
N ASP A 531 -23.40 -0.48 -3.73
CA ASP A 531 -23.39 0.91 -3.27
C ASP A 531 -22.08 1.61 -3.64
N PRO A 532 -22.12 2.81 -4.24
CA PRO A 532 -20.91 3.52 -4.61
C PRO A 532 -20.04 3.99 -3.43
N ALA A 533 -20.60 4.13 -2.22
CA ALA A 533 -19.83 4.43 -1.02
C ALA A 533 -19.01 3.21 -0.53
N LEU A 534 -19.42 2.00 -0.93
CA LEU A 534 -18.76 0.73 -0.60
C LEU A 534 -18.55 -0.12 -1.86
N PRO A 535 -17.67 0.31 -2.80
CA PRO A 535 -17.54 -0.31 -4.12
C PRO A 535 -17.28 -1.82 -4.12
N LEU A 536 -16.65 -2.37 -3.09
CA LEU A 536 -16.34 -3.80 -3.02
C LEU A 536 -17.51 -4.69 -2.56
N ILE A 537 -18.63 -4.09 -2.12
CA ILE A 537 -19.86 -4.86 -1.84
C ILE A 537 -20.56 -5.10 -3.17
N LEU A 538 -20.56 -6.34 -3.63
CA LEU A 538 -21.15 -6.70 -4.91
C LEU A 538 -22.67 -6.77 -4.81
N GLU A 539 -23.39 -6.34 -5.83
CA GLU A 539 -24.87 -6.38 -5.86
C GLU A 539 -25.43 -7.79 -5.63
N ARG A 540 -24.77 -8.83 -6.17
CA ARG A 540 -25.21 -10.23 -6.06
C ARG A 540 -25.28 -10.80 -4.64
N ILE A 541 -24.59 -10.19 -3.68
CA ILE A 541 -24.63 -10.62 -2.26
C ILE A 541 -25.65 -9.81 -1.46
N VAL A 542 -26.27 -8.79 -2.06
CA VAL A 542 -27.36 -8.03 -1.46
C VAL A 542 -28.67 -8.78 -1.69
N THR A 543 -29.52 -8.81 -0.67
CA THR A 543 -30.77 -9.57 -0.68
C THR A 543 -31.94 -8.74 -0.16
N ASP A 544 -33.15 -9.10 -0.59
CA ASP A 544 -34.39 -8.49 -0.12
C ASP A 544 -34.56 -8.68 1.41
N PRO A 545 -34.85 -7.61 2.18
CA PRO A 545 -35.07 -7.70 3.62
C PRO A 545 -36.24 -8.60 4.02
N ASP A 546 -37.21 -8.86 3.12
CA ASP A 546 -38.31 -9.80 3.36
C ASP A 546 -37.79 -11.20 3.73
N ARG A 547 -36.58 -11.58 3.27
CA ARG A 547 -35.96 -12.87 3.57
C ARG A 547 -35.65 -13.06 5.05
N MET A 548 -35.39 -11.98 5.80
CA MET A 548 -35.16 -12.07 7.25
C MET A 548 -36.38 -12.57 8.03
N LEU A 549 -37.59 -12.46 7.45
CA LEU A 549 -38.82 -13.00 8.05
C LEU A 549 -39.00 -14.51 7.80
N THR A 550 -38.18 -15.12 6.95
CA THR A 550 -38.34 -16.51 6.51
C THR A 550 -37.44 -17.50 7.25
N ILE A 551 -36.44 -17.00 8.00
CA ILE A 551 -35.50 -17.85 8.74
C ILE A 551 -36.05 -18.19 10.13
N ALA A 552 -35.64 -19.36 10.65
CA ALA A 552 -36.15 -19.88 11.93
C ALA A 552 -35.78 -19.01 13.14
N THR A 553 -34.64 -18.33 13.08
CA THR A 553 -34.12 -17.42 14.12
C THR A 553 -33.86 -16.05 13.49
N PRO A 554 -34.82 -15.11 13.54
CA PRO A 554 -34.65 -13.79 12.93
C PRO A 554 -33.51 -12.99 13.58
N PRO A 555 -32.76 -12.18 12.81
CA PRO A 555 -31.68 -11.36 13.35
C PRO A 555 -32.20 -10.33 14.35
N TRP A 556 -31.41 -10.02 15.37
CA TRP A 556 -31.73 -8.94 16.29
C TRP A 556 -31.33 -7.59 15.68
N LEU A 557 -32.31 -6.73 15.43
CA LEU A 557 -32.15 -5.45 14.75
C LEU A 557 -32.70 -4.30 15.59
N PRO A 558 -32.20 -3.06 15.41
CA PRO A 558 -32.72 -1.92 16.14
C PRO A 558 -34.19 -1.68 15.72
N THR A 559 -35.04 -1.32 16.69
CA THR A 559 -36.48 -1.08 16.42
C THR A 559 -36.70 0.09 15.49
N SER A 560 -35.89 1.14 15.64
CA SER A 560 -35.81 2.29 14.75
C SER A 560 -34.43 2.33 14.11
N PRO A 561 -34.34 2.57 12.79
CA PRO A 561 -33.04 2.66 12.14
C PRO A 561 -32.25 3.86 12.71
N PRO A 562 -30.91 3.80 12.73
CA PRO A 562 -30.10 4.98 12.99
C PRO A 562 -30.36 6.06 11.93
N ALA A 563 -29.82 7.28 12.12
CA ALA A 563 -29.92 8.34 11.12
C ALA A 563 -29.16 7.96 9.84
N ALA A 564 -29.84 7.22 8.96
CA ALA A 564 -29.31 6.61 7.76
C ALA A 564 -30.23 6.90 6.58
N ASP A 565 -29.62 7.09 5.42
CA ASP A 565 -30.32 7.37 4.16
C ASP A 565 -30.67 6.07 3.42
N ARG A 566 -29.93 4.99 3.70
CA ARG A 566 -30.08 3.68 3.05
C ARG A 566 -29.50 2.54 3.86
N ALA A 567 -29.93 1.32 3.56
CA ALA A 567 -29.46 0.10 4.20
C ALA A 567 -29.20 -1.03 3.19
N LEU A 568 -28.18 -1.85 3.45
CA LEU A 568 -27.80 -3.03 2.64
C LEU A 568 -27.83 -4.29 3.51
N LEU A 569 -28.62 -5.29 3.11
CA LEU A 569 -28.61 -6.60 3.72
C LEU A 569 -27.74 -7.56 2.91
N LEU A 570 -26.67 -8.06 3.54
CA LEU A 570 -25.74 -9.01 2.92
C LEU A 570 -26.08 -10.45 3.33
N TRP A 571 -26.18 -11.33 2.34
CA TRP A 571 -26.58 -12.72 2.51
C TRP A 571 -25.69 -13.66 1.71
N LEU A 572 -25.16 -14.71 2.34
CA LEU A 572 -24.41 -15.76 1.65
C LEU A 572 -25.37 -16.87 1.22
N THR A 573 -25.34 -17.22 -0.07
CA THR A 573 -26.10 -18.35 -0.61
C THR A 573 -25.11 -19.32 -1.26
N GLY A 574 -25.17 -20.62 -0.94
CA GLY A 574 -24.39 -21.62 -1.70
C GLY A 574 -23.70 -22.76 -0.93
N THR A 575 -23.91 -22.91 0.37
CA THR A 575 -23.51 -24.15 1.08
C THR A 575 -24.69 -24.65 1.88
N ASP A 576 -25.06 -25.93 1.72
CA ASP A 576 -26.24 -26.61 2.30
C ASP A 576 -26.39 -26.53 3.84
N LEU A 577 -25.54 -25.77 4.53
CA LEU A 577 -25.48 -25.67 5.99
C LEU A 577 -25.68 -24.26 6.56
N ILE A 578 -25.62 -23.18 5.76
CA ILE A 578 -25.75 -21.81 6.29
C ILE A 578 -26.54 -20.92 5.30
N ASP A 579 -27.85 -20.83 5.50
CA ASP A 579 -28.73 -19.83 4.86
C ASP A 579 -29.04 -18.72 5.88
N MET A 580 -28.10 -17.79 6.07
CA MET A 580 -28.21 -16.78 7.12
C MET A 580 -27.66 -15.42 6.67
N PRO A 581 -28.17 -14.31 7.24
CA PRO A 581 -27.61 -12.99 7.00
C PRO A 581 -26.19 -12.92 7.57
N ILE A 582 -25.28 -12.25 6.86
CA ILE A 582 -23.90 -12.02 7.30
C ILE A 582 -23.79 -10.66 7.95
N ALA A 583 -24.39 -9.66 7.31
CA ALA A 583 -24.31 -8.29 7.78
C ALA A 583 -25.50 -7.45 7.34
N LEU A 584 -25.80 -6.45 8.17
CA LEU A 584 -26.70 -5.35 7.84
C LEU A 584 -25.92 -4.03 7.98
N ILE A 585 -25.92 -3.22 6.92
CA ILE A 585 -25.15 -1.98 6.85
C ILE A 585 -26.10 -0.82 6.66
N TYR A 586 -26.11 0.12 7.61
CA TYR A 586 -26.79 1.41 7.48
C TYR A 586 -25.78 2.48 7.09
N LEU A 587 -26.10 3.25 6.04
CA LEU A 587 -25.28 4.32 5.50
C LEU A 587 -26.03 5.64 5.60
N GLY A 588 -25.44 6.62 6.28
CA GLY A 588 -25.89 8.01 6.32
C GLY A 588 -24.72 8.98 6.17
N GLU A 589 -25.04 10.26 5.99
CA GLU A 589 -24.04 11.31 5.78
C GLU A 589 -23.03 11.47 6.94
N ALA A 590 -23.48 11.32 8.18
CA ALA A 590 -22.66 11.51 9.38
C ALA A 590 -22.46 10.22 10.20
N GLN A 591 -23.34 9.24 10.03
CA GLN A 591 -23.37 8.02 10.82
C GLN A 591 -23.34 6.80 9.91
N ARG A 592 -22.55 5.80 10.30
CA ARG A 592 -22.52 4.50 9.66
C ARG A 592 -22.54 3.41 10.71
N LEU A 593 -23.41 2.42 10.51
CA LEU A 593 -23.55 1.27 11.40
C LEU A 593 -23.44 -0.01 10.58
N MET A 594 -22.58 -0.94 10.98
CA MET A 594 -22.49 -2.28 10.43
C MET A 594 -22.76 -3.29 11.54
N LEU A 595 -23.78 -4.11 11.36
CA LEU A 595 -24.09 -5.24 12.22
C LEU A 595 -23.60 -6.49 11.51
N LEU A 596 -22.65 -7.22 12.09
CA LEU A 596 -22.18 -8.51 11.60
C LEU A 596 -22.74 -9.62 12.49
N PHE A 597 -23.36 -10.63 11.88
CA PHE A 597 -24.00 -11.75 12.58
C PHE A 597 -23.07 -12.96 12.64
N GLY A 598 -23.20 -13.78 13.70
CA GLY A 598 -22.43 -15.01 13.87
C GLY A 598 -20.94 -14.79 14.12
N TYR A 599 -20.56 -13.60 14.56
CA TYR A 599 -19.17 -13.19 14.77
C TYR A 599 -18.83 -13.18 16.26
N ASP A 600 -18.17 -14.23 16.74
CA ASP A 600 -17.67 -14.34 18.12
C ASP A 600 -16.23 -13.80 18.21
N GLU A 601 -16.06 -12.52 17.90
CA GLU A 601 -14.82 -11.81 18.17
C GLU A 601 -15.05 -10.82 19.31
N THR A 602 -14.45 -11.12 20.46
CA THR A 602 -14.46 -10.20 21.60
C THR A 602 -13.29 -9.22 21.44
N PRO A 603 -13.54 -7.92 21.19
CA PRO A 603 -12.48 -6.94 21.15
C PRO A 603 -11.78 -6.90 22.51
N THR A 604 -10.46 -6.77 22.51
CA THR A 604 -9.70 -6.45 23.72
C THR A 604 -10.07 -5.04 24.19
N GLY A 605 -10.95 -4.95 25.19
CA GLY A 605 -11.46 -3.69 25.75
C GLY A 605 -11.74 -3.80 27.25
N GLU A 606 -11.74 -2.66 27.94
CA GLU A 606 -11.86 -2.55 29.41
C GLU A 606 -13.31 -2.38 29.91
N ASP A 607 -14.25 -2.04 29.01
CA ASP A 607 -15.63 -1.68 29.38
C ASP A 607 -16.63 -2.79 28.98
N GLU A 608 -16.92 -3.66 29.94
CA GLU A 608 -18.05 -4.61 29.88
C GLU A 608 -19.29 -3.99 30.55
N VAL A 609 -20.40 -3.92 29.83
CA VAL A 609 -21.68 -3.41 30.33
C VAL A 609 -22.80 -4.36 29.92
N THR A 610 -23.78 -4.55 30.79
CA THR A 610 -25.01 -5.27 30.43
C THR A 610 -26.08 -4.29 29.96
N VAL A 611 -26.63 -4.50 28.78
CA VAL A 611 -27.72 -3.70 28.20
C VAL A 611 -28.84 -4.64 27.74
N GLY A 612 -29.94 -4.68 28.50
CA GLY A 612 -31.01 -5.64 28.25
C GLY A 612 -30.47 -7.08 28.31
N PRO A 613 -30.69 -7.92 27.28
CA PRO A 613 -30.17 -9.29 27.25
C PRO A 613 -28.69 -9.39 26.83
N TRP A 614 -28.04 -8.28 26.49
CA TRP A 614 -26.70 -8.28 25.91
C TRP A 614 -25.62 -8.00 26.96
N GLN A 615 -24.59 -8.84 26.97
CA GLN A 615 -23.25 -8.52 27.45
C GLN A 615 -22.55 -7.76 26.33
N VAL A 616 -22.19 -6.50 26.61
CA VAL A 616 -21.64 -5.56 25.64
C VAL A 616 -20.20 -5.25 26.00
N THR A 617 -19.27 -5.52 25.08
CA THR A 617 -17.87 -5.11 25.20
C THR A 617 -17.60 -4.01 24.18
N LEU A 618 -17.33 -2.79 24.63
CA LEU A 618 -17.09 -1.64 23.76
C LEU A 618 -15.61 -1.30 23.68
N GLN A 619 -15.14 -1.03 22.46
CA GLN A 619 -13.79 -0.54 22.19
C GLN A 619 -13.87 0.75 21.36
N PRO A 620 -13.56 1.93 21.94
CA PRO A 620 -13.38 3.16 21.16
C PRO A 620 -12.10 3.07 20.32
N GLY A 621 -12.19 3.47 19.06
CA GLY A 621 -11.10 3.53 18.10
C GLY A 621 -10.93 4.93 17.51
N LEU A 622 -9.79 5.16 16.85
CA LEU A 622 -9.56 6.41 16.11
C LEU A 622 -10.55 6.54 14.95
N ASN A 623 -10.64 7.75 14.38
CA ASN A 623 -11.65 8.11 13.37
C ASN A 623 -13.10 8.00 13.86
N GLN A 624 -13.38 8.36 15.12
CA GLN A 624 -14.75 8.37 15.65
C GLN A 624 -15.45 7.00 15.55
N ARG A 625 -14.67 5.91 15.61
CA ARG A 625 -15.16 4.54 15.44
C ARG A 625 -15.37 3.86 16.79
N TYR A 626 -16.44 3.10 16.90
CA TYR A 626 -16.63 2.10 17.95
C TYR A 626 -16.66 0.71 17.34
N ARG A 627 -16.00 -0.23 18.01
CA ARG A 627 -16.16 -1.66 17.79
C ARG A 627 -16.84 -2.24 19.03
N VAL A 628 -17.94 -2.94 18.85
CA VAL A 628 -18.74 -3.47 19.97
C VAL A 628 -19.06 -4.93 19.72
N ALA A 629 -18.65 -5.80 20.65
CA ALA A 629 -19.13 -7.17 20.66
C ALA A 629 -20.37 -7.26 21.54
N LEU A 630 -21.38 -7.96 21.03
CA LEU A 630 -22.59 -8.30 21.73
C LEU A 630 -22.64 -9.80 21.89
N ARG A 631 -22.74 -10.24 23.14
CA ARG A 631 -22.97 -11.64 23.50
C ARG A 631 -24.24 -11.74 24.33
N ARG A 632 -25.09 -12.71 24.02
CA ARG A 632 -26.20 -13.08 24.90
C ARG A 632 -26.17 -14.58 25.15
N ASP A 633 -26.59 -14.98 26.33
CA ASP A 633 -26.85 -16.40 26.58
C ASP A 633 -28.24 -16.70 25.99
N PRO A 634 -28.35 -17.60 24.98
CA PRO A 634 -29.64 -17.92 24.40
C PRO A 634 -30.51 -18.61 25.45
N ASP A 635 -31.65 -18.01 25.77
CA ASP A 635 -32.67 -18.61 26.64
C ASP A 635 -33.78 -19.17 25.75
N PRO A 636 -33.89 -20.51 25.60
CA PRO A 636 -34.86 -21.12 24.70
C PRO A 636 -36.32 -20.84 25.07
N VAL A 637 -36.62 -20.43 26.32
CA VAL A 637 -37.98 -20.05 26.74
C VAL A 637 -38.28 -18.61 26.32
N SER A 638 -37.40 -17.66 26.64
CA SER A 638 -37.60 -16.26 26.25
C SER A 638 -37.47 -16.04 24.75
N ASP A 639 -36.60 -16.81 24.09
CA ASP A 639 -36.38 -16.73 22.65
C ASP A 639 -37.56 -17.30 21.87
N ALA A 640 -38.20 -18.37 22.36
CA ALA A 640 -39.43 -18.88 21.77
C ALA A 640 -40.60 -17.88 21.92
N GLU A 641 -40.67 -17.17 23.04
CA GLU A 641 -41.64 -16.08 23.26
C GLU A 641 -41.34 -14.85 22.39
N ALA A 642 -40.06 -14.49 22.21
CA ALA A 642 -39.64 -13.31 21.46
C ALA A 642 -39.66 -13.51 19.93
N THR A 643 -39.43 -14.74 19.45
CA THR A 643 -39.41 -15.06 18.01
C THR A 643 -40.73 -15.65 17.50
N ASN A 644 -41.70 -15.95 18.39
CA ASN A 644 -42.91 -16.72 18.07
C ASN A 644 -42.63 -18.05 17.33
N ALA A 645 -41.43 -18.64 17.51
CA ALA A 645 -41.00 -19.86 16.84
C ALA A 645 -40.35 -20.85 17.81
N ALA A 646 -40.64 -22.14 17.64
CA ALA A 646 -39.97 -23.20 18.39
C ALA A 646 -38.55 -23.40 17.83
N ILE A 647 -37.54 -22.88 18.52
CA ILE A 647 -36.14 -23.04 18.13
C ILE A 647 -35.73 -24.51 18.39
N PRO A 648 -35.27 -25.28 17.38
CA PRO A 648 -34.78 -26.63 17.58
C PRO A 648 -33.59 -26.63 18.56
N PRO A 649 -33.52 -27.55 19.54
CA PRO A 649 -32.50 -27.54 20.60
C PRO A 649 -31.05 -27.74 20.13
N ASN A 650 -30.82 -27.99 18.84
CA ASN A 650 -29.50 -28.21 18.23
C ASN A 650 -29.08 -27.10 17.25
N LEU A 651 -29.87 -26.04 17.10
CA LEU A 651 -29.50 -24.91 16.25
C LEU A 651 -28.73 -23.89 17.10
N VAL A 652 -27.45 -23.65 16.77
CA VAL A 652 -26.70 -22.51 17.31
C VAL A 652 -27.40 -21.26 16.80
N ASP A 653 -27.95 -20.43 17.69
CA ASP A 653 -28.52 -19.15 17.30
C ASP A 653 -27.38 -18.25 16.78
N PRO A 654 -27.30 -17.98 15.47
CA PRO A 654 -26.23 -17.17 14.91
C PRO A 654 -26.28 -15.71 15.37
N THR A 655 -27.38 -15.30 16.00
CA THR A 655 -27.57 -13.94 16.52
C THR A 655 -27.14 -13.81 17.98
N ALA A 656 -26.78 -14.92 18.65
CA ALA A 656 -26.26 -14.90 20.01
C ALA A 656 -24.95 -14.12 20.13
N PHE A 657 -24.23 -13.99 19.01
CA PHE A 657 -23.00 -13.23 18.87
C PHE A 657 -23.14 -12.26 17.71
N MET A 658 -22.98 -10.97 17.98
CA MET A 658 -22.94 -9.93 16.96
C MET A 658 -21.76 -9.00 17.17
N LEU A 659 -21.14 -8.59 16.09
CA LEU A 659 -20.15 -7.53 16.08
C LEU A 659 -20.76 -6.29 15.45
N ILE A 660 -20.71 -5.17 16.17
CA ILE A 660 -21.13 -3.86 15.66
C ILE A 660 -19.90 -3.02 15.37
N GLU A 661 -19.87 -2.45 14.17
CA GLU A 661 -18.96 -1.37 13.85
C GLU A 661 -19.73 -0.09 13.57
N ALA A 662 -19.49 0.92 14.41
CA ALA A 662 -20.19 2.18 14.36
C ALA A 662 -19.20 3.32 14.12
N THR A 663 -19.53 4.26 13.25
CA THR A 663 -18.75 5.49 13.02
C THR A 663 -19.67 6.70 13.16
N GLY A 664 -19.22 7.73 13.88
CA GLY A 664 -19.99 8.95 14.10
C GLY A 664 -21.05 8.84 15.21
N PHE A 665 -20.96 7.82 16.06
CA PHE A 665 -21.83 7.63 17.22
C PHE A 665 -21.10 8.05 18.51
N THR A 666 -21.84 8.64 19.45
CA THR A 666 -21.43 8.73 20.84
C THR A 666 -21.63 7.39 21.56
N ARG A 667 -21.00 7.22 22.73
CA ARG A 667 -21.19 6.02 23.55
C ARG A 667 -22.66 5.86 23.98
N ALA A 668 -23.28 6.92 24.50
CA ALA A 668 -24.69 6.92 24.88
C ALA A 668 -25.64 6.56 23.72
N GLU A 669 -25.43 7.13 22.52
CA GLU A 669 -26.25 6.79 21.35
C GLU A 669 -26.12 5.32 20.98
N LEU A 670 -24.91 4.77 21.04
CA LEU A 670 -24.67 3.37 20.70
C LEU A 670 -25.28 2.41 21.73
N LEU A 671 -25.14 2.71 23.03
CA LEU A 671 -25.79 1.92 24.10
C LEU A 671 -27.32 2.01 24.02
N ALA A 672 -27.86 3.19 23.73
CA ALA A 672 -29.30 3.38 23.52
C ALA A 672 -29.78 2.58 22.32
N LEU A 673 -29.04 2.57 21.21
CA LEU A 673 -29.35 1.75 20.04
C LEU A 673 -29.33 0.26 20.39
N ILE A 674 -28.31 -0.21 21.10
CA ILE A 674 -28.20 -1.61 21.56
C ILE A 674 -29.39 -2.01 22.44
N ALA A 675 -29.85 -1.11 23.31
CA ALA A 675 -31.02 -1.35 24.16
C ALA A 675 -32.32 -1.53 23.36
N THR A 676 -32.38 -1.06 22.12
CA THR A 676 -33.54 -1.23 21.22
C THR A 676 -33.48 -2.46 20.33
N LEU A 677 -32.39 -3.24 20.39
CA LEU A 677 -32.29 -4.45 19.57
C LEU A 677 -33.36 -5.46 20.02
N ARG A 678 -34.16 -5.92 19.04
CA ARG A 678 -35.15 -6.98 19.22
C ARG A 678 -35.15 -7.92 18.00
N PRO A 679 -35.64 -9.16 18.12
CA PRO A 679 -35.78 -10.06 16.97
C PRO A 679 -36.59 -9.40 15.86
N PHE A 680 -36.08 -9.44 14.63
CA PHE A 680 -36.68 -8.77 13.49
C PHE A 680 -38.08 -9.30 13.18
N ASP A 681 -39.03 -8.38 13.07
CA ASP A 681 -40.44 -8.68 12.79
C ASP A 681 -40.98 -7.89 11.59
N ALA A 682 -42.24 -8.17 11.22
CA ALA A 682 -42.90 -7.52 10.09
C ALA A 682 -43.12 -6.01 10.32
N GLU A 683 -43.24 -5.56 11.57
CA GLU A 683 -43.38 -4.14 11.91
C GLU A 683 -42.05 -3.39 11.66
N GLN A 684 -40.92 -3.96 12.10
CA GLN A 684 -39.59 -3.43 11.83
C GLN A 684 -39.30 -3.39 10.35
N LEU A 685 -39.65 -4.45 9.61
CA LEU A 685 -39.57 -4.43 8.15
C LEU A 685 -40.36 -3.27 7.57
N ALA A 686 -41.64 -3.10 7.94
CA ALA A 686 -42.48 -2.01 7.43
C ALA A 686 -41.87 -0.63 7.73
N ASN A 687 -41.31 -0.45 8.93
CA ASN A 687 -40.68 0.80 9.35
C ASN A 687 -39.37 1.09 8.60
N GLN A 688 -38.61 0.06 8.21
CA GLN A 688 -37.28 0.22 7.62
C GLN A 688 -37.24 -0.03 6.12
N ARG A 689 -38.31 -0.54 5.49
CA ARG A 689 -38.35 -0.93 4.08
C ARG A 689 -37.93 0.18 3.13
N HIS A 690 -38.23 1.43 3.47
CA HIS A 690 -37.86 2.60 2.67
C HIS A 690 -36.34 2.83 2.58
N LEU A 691 -35.55 2.29 3.52
CA LEU A 691 -34.08 2.36 3.50
C LEU A 691 -33.47 1.29 2.60
N PHE A 692 -34.16 0.16 2.43
CA PHE A 692 -33.75 -0.93 1.56
C PHE A 692 -34.33 -0.71 0.18
N ALA A 693 -33.59 -0.09 -0.72
CA ALA A 693 -33.91 -0.20 -2.14
C ALA A 693 -33.37 -1.55 -2.66
N GLY A 694 -34.18 -2.27 -3.44
CA GLY A 694 -33.75 -3.48 -4.14
C GLY A 694 -32.71 -3.18 -5.25
N PRO A 695 -32.44 -4.11 -6.18
CA PRO A 695 -31.47 -3.96 -7.28
C PRO A 695 -31.77 -2.81 -8.29
N ASP A 696 -32.65 -1.87 -7.94
CA ASP A 696 -32.83 -0.59 -8.62
C ASP A 696 -31.86 0.50 -8.10
N PHE A 697 -30.72 0.11 -7.52
CA PHE A 697 -29.54 0.99 -7.47
C PHE A 697 -28.89 1.09 -8.87
N GLY A 698 -29.68 1.57 -9.84
CA GLY A 698 -29.30 1.79 -11.23
C GLY A 698 -29.70 0.65 -12.18
N SER A 699 -30.91 0.69 -12.72
CA SER A 699 -31.20 0.07 -14.02
C SER A 699 -31.72 1.14 -14.98
N PRO A 700 -31.23 1.12 -16.22
CA PRO A 700 -32.11 0.61 -17.26
C PRO A 700 -31.50 -0.60 -17.97
N GLU A 701 -32.22 -1.71 -17.84
CA GLU A 701 -32.32 -2.86 -18.75
C GLU A 701 -31.10 -3.80 -18.92
N ALA A 702 -31.35 -5.04 -18.44
CA ALA A 702 -30.98 -6.33 -19.02
C ALA A 702 -29.50 -6.68 -19.22
N HIS A 703 -29.05 -7.78 -18.58
CA HIS A 703 -28.62 -8.99 -19.30
C HIS A 703 -28.28 -10.17 -18.36
N GLY A 704 -28.92 -11.31 -18.62
CA GLY A 704 -28.25 -12.62 -18.70
C GLY A 704 -27.83 -13.33 -17.41
N SER A 705 -28.68 -14.25 -16.95
CA SER A 705 -28.34 -15.33 -16.03
C SER A 705 -27.21 -16.22 -16.60
N GLY A 706 -26.00 -16.08 -16.05
CA GLY A 706 -24.88 -17.01 -16.25
C GLY A 706 -24.73 -17.98 -15.07
N PRO A 707 -24.23 -19.22 -15.29
CA PRO A 707 -24.26 -20.28 -14.27
C PRO A 707 -23.28 -20.00 -13.12
N ALA A 708 -23.74 -20.28 -11.89
CA ALA A 708 -22.95 -20.22 -10.67
C ALA A 708 -21.77 -21.21 -10.74
N THR A 709 -20.55 -20.69 -10.67
CA THR A 709 -19.34 -21.47 -10.39
C THR A 709 -19.07 -21.36 -8.88
N PRO A 710 -18.89 -22.48 -8.16
CA PRO A 710 -18.73 -22.44 -6.71
C PRO A 710 -17.32 -21.96 -6.35
N LEU A 711 -17.22 -20.87 -5.58
CA LEU A 711 -16.01 -20.46 -4.90
C LEU A 711 -16.28 -20.42 -3.41
N LEU A 712 -15.68 -21.38 -2.70
CA LEU A 712 -15.04 -21.29 -1.37
C LEU A 712 -14.93 -22.72 -0.79
N ARG A 713 -13.85 -23.42 -1.14
CA ARG A 713 -13.26 -24.41 -0.23
C ARG A 713 -12.16 -23.68 0.54
N GLN A 714 -12.37 -23.45 1.83
CA GLN A 714 -11.27 -23.18 2.74
C GLN A 714 -10.57 -24.50 3.11
N PRO A 715 -9.29 -24.48 3.54
CA PRO A 715 -8.65 -25.66 4.13
C PRO A 715 -9.36 -26.14 5.41
#